data_AF-A0A4R0R774-F1
#
_entry.id   AF-A0A4R0R774-F1
#
_cell.length_a   1.000
_cell.length_b   1.000
_cell.length_c   1.000
_cell.angle_alpha   90.00
_cell.angle_beta   90.00
_cell.angle_gamma   90.00
#
_symmetry.space_group_name_H-M   'P 1'
#
loop_
_entity.id
_entity.type
_entity.pdbx_description
1 polymer ?
#
loop_
_entity_poly.entity_id
_entity_poly.type
_entity_poly.pdbx_seq_one_letter_code
_entity_poly.pdbx_strand_id
1 'polypeptide(L)'
;MAASIYFPQRGNGLTEKSHHSSPNGLPMYNGSSAVQEKWQRHKHSSSWLIPITLPIPGVRTRRLRLMAPNPTRLHQLSVSRFGRTRGPILLVVGIIAAVYCVFALHKRFATEDKAWPTPFPVGEPPTLVYRREDLQRIWEWEVAAGHYPSTQKIPEQIGLTKPPYNPALPSRRSNSLPSRFRSPTVTHTLGTGSKRVYLDLQSTPPDVAYPPRPVPGSIADMDVIMEHCDFSTNKYVRDCLEVLRLGGGLDAGNRVRRGRMDDWKYIYVENGEGENSTESAPFIKPAFALKTQGDLDENSGLTKKRGIEWEAHMRLSPPPPYVSHTHSPTVCDDESPRVFHMFWTGPFTDKPYTALMSFLFTQNLGLNTDRPDPTVCRPQFWLWINPGPAAAVPNPSALSDMFDQLKNNAWASPFLHPRFKDVIQFKLWNTTEQLDGIPEIKDEWRSLGSLFNSGGWVEKVPAPADSQSVSNATIAPPVSSAAAKASGDEDDKLNRVGSKSPSSYDRLSVILSDMARFILTHRYGGIYLDADTIFLRDWEELWGWRGAFAYRWSRLEKYNTAVLRLNKGSALGTFLFRTALKNGLDFHPMTIARYTKDAYMEGLLLRLPDALFDSAWLNTEQFQIERPPQPFFTDFGDFFETPLVSSGAPQALGFDGFFKGAYSYHFHNFWWKPFDSSRNYPDLGHRFEQGERMQRTATTGHNYAHPDLVADDKRDLDWSTVLKRTFEAYVRGERPNMYGEWLKW
;
A
#
# COMPACT_ATOMS: atom_id res chain seq x y z
N MET A 1 -26.35 56.08 -9.72
CA MET A 1 -26.00 57.30 -10.47
C MET A 1 -25.45 56.87 -11.82
N ALA A 2 -26.02 57.46 -12.88
CA ALA A 2 -25.76 57.22 -14.30
C ALA A 2 -24.35 57.72 -14.71
N ALA A 3 -23.80 57.49 -15.91
CA ALA A 3 -24.33 57.06 -17.19
C ALA A 3 -23.18 56.56 -18.11
N SER A 4 -23.53 55.62 -19.00
CA SER A 4 -23.25 55.51 -20.44
C SER A 4 -22.00 56.12 -21.10
N ILE A 5 -21.50 55.47 -22.17
CA ILE A 5 -21.89 55.72 -23.59
C ILE A 5 -20.90 54.94 -24.53
N TYR A 6 -21.46 53.99 -25.29
CA TYR A 6 -21.20 53.59 -26.70
C TYR A 6 -19.92 52.88 -27.21
N PHE A 7 -20.18 51.70 -27.82
CA PHE A 7 -19.47 51.03 -28.93
C PHE A 7 -19.74 51.76 -30.28
N PRO A 8 -18.90 51.62 -31.34
CA PRO A 8 -18.98 50.52 -32.37
C PRO A 8 -17.61 49.99 -32.89
N GLN A 9 -17.44 48.68 -33.13
CA GLN A 9 -17.60 47.90 -34.39
C GLN A 9 -16.50 47.99 -35.49
N ARG A 10 -15.88 46.80 -35.71
CA ARG A 10 -15.47 46.13 -36.97
C ARG A 10 -14.94 46.92 -38.17
N GLY A 11 -13.77 46.49 -38.65
CA GLY A 11 -13.33 46.66 -40.04
C GLY A 11 -12.28 45.62 -40.45
N ASN A 12 -12.67 44.67 -41.32
CA ASN A 12 -11.76 43.93 -42.20
C ASN A 12 -11.28 44.88 -43.31
N GLY A 13 -10.00 44.80 -43.71
CA GLY A 13 -9.50 45.52 -44.88
C GLY A 13 -8.08 45.13 -45.27
N LEU A 14 -7.97 44.21 -46.24
CA LEU A 14 -6.94 44.27 -47.30
C LEU A 14 -7.12 45.63 -48.02
N THR A 15 -6.09 46.38 -48.41
CA THR A 15 -5.13 46.21 -49.52
C THR A 15 -4.21 47.45 -49.45
N GLU A 16 -2.93 47.42 -49.85
CA GLU A 16 -2.54 47.85 -51.21
C GLU A 16 -1.04 47.70 -51.48
N LYS A 17 -0.74 47.69 -52.78
CA LYS A 17 0.53 47.48 -53.48
C LYS A 17 1.38 48.76 -53.54
N SER A 18 2.68 48.58 -53.79
CA SER A 18 3.46 49.46 -54.70
C SER A 18 4.65 48.67 -55.27
N HIS A 19 4.58 48.24 -56.54
CA HIS A 19 5.12 48.93 -57.73
C HIS A 19 6.63 48.76 -57.92
N HIS A 20 7.02 47.98 -58.94
CA HIS A 20 8.02 48.45 -59.90
C HIS A 20 7.55 48.14 -61.32
N SER A 21 7.40 49.24 -62.06
CA SER A 21 7.22 49.36 -63.50
C SER A 21 8.50 49.00 -64.25
N SER A 22 8.37 48.22 -65.32
CA SER A 22 9.12 48.50 -66.56
C SER A 22 8.26 48.08 -67.76
N PRO A 23 8.07 48.94 -68.78
CA PRO A 23 7.22 48.61 -69.92
C PRO A 23 8.04 48.11 -71.13
N ASN A 24 7.38 47.23 -71.89
CA ASN A 24 7.50 47.01 -73.33
C ASN A 24 8.79 46.40 -73.91
N GLY A 25 8.61 45.22 -74.54
CA GLY A 25 9.54 44.66 -75.51
C GLY A 25 9.12 43.26 -75.96
N LEU A 26 8.60 43.16 -77.18
CA LEU A 26 8.12 41.95 -77.89
C LEU A 26 9.28 40.98 -78.30
N PRO A 27 9.00 39.79 -78.89
CA PRO A 27 9.46 38.48 -78.41
C PRO A 27 10.71 37.92 -79.11
N MET A 28 11.29 36.85 -78.53
CA MET A 28 12.14 35.91 -79.25
C MET A 28 11.75 34.46 -78.93
N TYR A 29 11.31 33.74 -79.96
CA TYR A 29 11.34 32.29 -79.99
C TYR A 29 12.75 31.83 -80.36
N ASN A 30 13.35 30.94 -79.57
CA ASN A 30 14.32 29.97 -80.08
C ASN A 30 14.50 28.82 -79.09
N GLY A 31 14.48 27.59 -79.59
CA GLY A 31 15.09 26.44 -78.92
C GLY A 31 14.12 25.40 -78.34
N SER A 32 13.50 24.63 -79.24
CA SER A 32 12.84 23.35 -78.97
C SER A 32 13.60 22.43 -78.00
N SER A 33 12.89 21.91 -77.01
CA SER A 33 13.07 20.53 -76.55
C SER A 33 11.69 19.88 -76.51
N ALA A 34 11.44 19.07 -77.54
CA ALA A 34 10.26 18.22 -77.74
C ALA A 34 10.00 17.19 -76.60
N VAL A 35 10.72 17.28 -75.48
CA VAL A 35 10.53 16.48 -74.26
C VAL A 35 9.48 17.11 -73.35
N GLN A 36 9.44 18.44 -73.21
CA GLN A 36 8.47 19.13 -72.35
C GLN A 36 7.05 19.08 -72.94
N GLU A 37 6.92 19.09 -74.27
CA GLU A 37 5.64 18.97 -74.95
C GLU A 37 5.06 17.53 -74.86
N LYS A 38 5.91 16.49 -74.86
CA LYS A 38 5.46 15.12 -74.60
C LYS A 38 5.03 14.89 -73.15
N TRP A 39 5.60 15.61 -72.18
CA TRP A 39 5.14 15.58 -70.79
C TRP A 39 3.79 16.28 -70.57
N GLN A 40 3.47 17.31 -71.37
CA GLN A 40 2.19 18.01 -71.26
C GLN A 40 1.02 17.29 -71.95
N ARG A 41 1.28 16.40 -72.92
CA ARG A 41 0.22 15.64 -73.62
C ARG A 41 -0.36 14.45 -72.83
N HIS A 42 0.19 14.09 -71.67
CA HIS A 42 -0.39 13.08 -70.76
C HIS A 42 -1.22 13.66 -69.60
N LYS A 43 -1.69 14.92 -69.72
CA LYS A 43 -2.60 15.51 -68.72
C LYS A 43 -4.05 15.03 -68.80
N HIS A 44 -4.42 14.25 -69.81
CA HIS A 44 -5.75 13.64 -69.90
C HIS A 44 -5.64 12.13 -69.67
N SER A 45 -6.26 11.67 -68.57
CA SER A 45 -6.35 10.28 -68.08
C SER A 45 -5.15 9.71 -67.30
N SER A 46 -4.72 10.38 -66.23
CA SER A 46 -4.06 9.66 -65.13
C SER A 46 -5.11 9.04 -64.21
N SER A 47 -5.23 7.72 -64.25
CA SER A 47 -6.14 6.95 -63.37
C SER A 47 -5.88 7.26 -61.89
N TRP A 48 -6.93 7.20 -61.06
CA TRP A 48 -6.83 7.25 -59.60
C TRP A 48 -5.98 6.10 -59.03
N LEU A 49 -5.81 5.03 -59.81
CA LEU A 49 -5.04 3.85 -59.46
C LEU A 49 -3.87 3.66 -60.45
N ILE A 50 -2.68 3.41 -59.93
CA ILE A 50 -1.49 3.01 -60.69
C ILE A 50 -1.24 1.52 -60.45
N PRO A 51 -0.97 0.71 -61.50
CA PRO A 51 -0.57 -0.67 -61.34
C PRO A 51 0.85 -0.77 -60.76
N ILE A 52 0.99 -1.37 -59.59
CA ILE A 52 2.26 -1.81 -58.98
C ILE A 52 2.46 -3.28 -59.30
N THR A 53 3.61 -3.64 -59.89
CA THR A 53 3.96 -5.03 -60.17
C THR A 53 4.91 -5.56 -59.11
N LEU A 54 4.48 -6.52 -58.29
CA LEU A 54 5.31 -7.19 -57.30
C LEU A 54 5.82 -8.53 -57.83
N PRO A 55 7.10 -8.89 -57.61
CA PRO A 55 7.61 -10.21 -57.94
C PRO A 55 6.95 -11.27 -57.04
N ILE A 56 6.49 -12.38 -57.63
CA ILE A 56 5.98 -13.52 -56.86
C ILE A 56 7.19 -14.36 -56.43
N PRO A 57 7.42 -14.59 -55.12
CA PRO A 57 8.51 -15.42 -54.66
C PRO A 57 8.44 -16.82 -55.30
N GLY A 58 9.53 -17.27 -55.94
CA GLY A 58 9.61 -18.59 -56.59
C GLY A 58 9.17 -18.67 -58.05
N VAL A 59 8.58 -17.62 -58.65
CA VAL A 59 8.15 -17.63 -60.06
C VAL A 59 8.78 -16.47 -60.83
N ARG A 60 9.85 -16.73 -61.59
CA ARG A 60 10.61 -15.68 -62.33
C ARG A 60 9.85 -15.07 -63.50
N THR A 61 8.81 -15.74 -64.02
CA THR A 61 8.14 -15.37 -65.29
C THR A 61 6.79 -14.67 -65.09
N ARG A 62 6.27 -14.55 -63.86
CA ARG A 62 5.00 -13.86 -63.57
C ARG A 62 5.15 -12.87 -62.43
N ARG A 63 4.60 -11.67 -62.62
CA ARG A 63 4.52 -10.61 -61.60
C ARG A 63 3.06 -10.36 -61.24
N LEU A 64 2.78 -10.19 -59.95
CA LEU A 64 1.46 -9.84 -59.45
C LEU A 64 1.22 -8.34 -59.70
N ARG A 65 0.16 -7.99 -60.43
CA ARG A 65 -0.22 -6.59 -60.66
C ARG A 65 -1.28 -6.18 -59.65
N LEU A 66 -0.90 -5.35 -58.68
CA LEU A 66 -1.79 -4.72 -57.70
C LEU A 66 -2.11 -3.30 -58.13
N MET A 67 -3.34 -2.84 -57.94
CA MET A 67 -3.72 -1.46 -58.21
C MET A 67 -3.58 -0.63 -56.92
N ALA A 68 -2.73 0.39 -56.92
CA ALA A 68 -2.52 1.25 -55.76
C ALA A 68 -2.93 2.70 -56.05
N PRO A 69 -3.42 3.47 -55.05
CA PRO A 69 -3.78 4.87 -55.23
C PRO A 69 -2.60 5.71 -55.75
N ASN A 70 -2.88 6.61 -56.69
CA ASN A 70 -1.86 7.49 -57.25
C ASN A 70 -1.45 8.61 -56.25
N PRO A 71 -0.22 8.61 -55.72
CA PRO A 71 0.20 9.58 -54.69
C PRO A 71 0.19 11.02 -55.20
N THR A 72 0.50 11.24 -56.48
CA THR A 72 0.51 12.59 -57.08
C THR A 72 -0.88 13.20 -57.18
N ARG A 73 -1.91 12.40 -57.49
CA ARG A 73 -3.31 12.85 -57.52
C ARG A 73 -3.86 13.12 -56.14
N LEU A 74 -3.54 12.25 -55.18
CA LEU A 74 -3.95 12.43 -53.78
C LEU A 74 -3.35 13.72 -53.20
N HIS A 75 -2.07 13.97 -53.45
CA HIS A 75 -1.41 15.21 -53.06
C HIS A 75 -2.00 16.43 -53.77
N GLN A 76 -2.19 16.39 -55.10
CA GLN A 76 -2.81 17.47 -55.87
C GLN A 76 -4.23 17.79 -55.39
N LEU A 77 -5.06 16.77 -55.14
CA LEU A 77 -6.41 16.94 -54.63
C LEU A 77 -6.40 17.60 -53.25
N SER A 78 -5.56 17.11 -52.33
CA SER A 78 -5.47 17.67 -50.99
C SER A 78 -4.97 19.11 -50.98
N VAL A 79 -3.92 19.42 -51.76
CA VAL A 79 -3.39 20.78 -51.91
C VAL A 79 -4.39 21.72 -52.59
N SER A 80 -5.14 21.25 -53.59
CA SER A 80 -6.15 22.06 -54.29
C SER A 80 -7.37 22.39 -53.43
N ARG A 81 -7.78 21.47 -52.55
CA ARG A 81 -8.95 21.61 -51.68
C ARG A 81 -8.63 22.36 -50.38
N PHE A 82 -7.46 22.13 -49.80
CA PHE A 82 -7.12 22.61 -48.45
C PHE A 82 -5.91 23.56 -48.42
N GLY A 83 -5.37 23.95 -49.58
CA GLY A 83 -4.26 24.88 -49.70
C GLY A 83 -2.87 24.24 -49.56
N ARG A 84 -1.84 24.98 -49.95
CA ARG A 84 -0.44 24.50 -49.99
C ARG A 84 0.18 24.17 -48.63
N THR A 85 -0.27 24.83 -47.56
CA THR A 85 0.28 24.62 -46.22
C THR A 85 -0.46 23.53 -45.44
N ARG A 86 -1.81 23.50 -45.50
CA ARG A 86 -2.63 22.54 -44.74
C ARG A 86 -2.92 21.25 -45.49
N GLY A 87 -2.93 21.26 -46.82
CA GLY A 87 -3.21 20.08 -47.65
C GLY A 87 -2.25 18.90 -47.44
N PRO A 88 -0.92 19.09 -47.45
CA PRO A 88 0.02 18.01 -47.21
C PRO A 88 -0.10 17.42 -45.79
N ILE A 89 -0.33 18.27 -44.78
CA ILE A 89 -0.51 17.84 -43.39
C ILE A 89 -1.76 16.97 -43.25
N LEU A 90 -2.90 17.41 -43.80
CA LEU A 90 -4.15 16.63 -43.78
C LEU A 90 -4.03 15.30 -44.53
N LEU A 91 -3.26 15.27 -45.62
CA LEU A 91 -2.97 14.04 -46.35
C LEU A 91 -2.19 13.04 -45.47
N VAL A 92 -1.13 13.51 -44.80
CA VAL A 92 -0.32 12.67 -43.90
C VAL A 92 -1.15 12.15 -42.74
N VAL A 93 -1.96 13.01 -42.10
CA VAL A 93 -2.89 12.61 -41.04
C VAL A 93 -3.89 11.58 -41.54
N GLY A 94 -4.44 11.77 -42.75
CA GLY A 94 -5.36 10.81 -43.37
C GLY A 94 -4.71 9.44 -43.67
N ILE A 95 -3.44 9.43 -44.09
CA ILE A 95 -2.69 8.18 -44.31
C ILE A 95 -2.42 7.47 -42.98
N ILE A 96 -1.99 8.19 -41.95
CA ILE A 96 -1.78 7.63 -40.60
C ILE A 96 -3.10 7.05 -40.07
N ALA A 97 -4.22 7.76 -40.24
CA ALA A 97 -5.54 7.27 -39.86
C ALA A 97 -5.94 6.00 -40.63
N ALA A 98 -5.66 5.93 -41.94
CA ALA A 98 -5.96 4.74 -42.75
C ALA A 98 -5.12 3.52 -42.31
N VAL A 99 -3.82 3.71 -42.06
CA VAL A 99 -2.94 2.65 -41.55
C VAL A 99 -3.41 2.18 -40.17
N TYR A 100 -3.76 3.13 -39.29
CA TYR A 100 -4.31 2.81 -37.97
C TYR A 100 -5.63 2.05 -38.06
N CYS A 101 -6.54 2.45 -38.97
CA CYS A 101 -7.80 1.74 -39.19
C CYS A 101 -7.57 0.30 -39.66
N VAL A 102 -6.62 0.07 -40.58
CA VAL A 102 -6.27 -1.30 -41.02
C VAL A 102 -5.68 -2.10 -39.86
N PHE A 103 -4.75 -1.54 -39.09
CA PHE A 103 -4.20 -2.16 -37.88
C PHE A 103 -5.30 -2.48 -36.85
N ALA A 104 -6.25 -1.57 -36.67
CA ALA A 104 -7.36 -1.70 -35.74
C ALA A 104 -8.37 -2.75 -36.16
N LEU A 105 -8.70 -2.82 -37.45
CA LEU A 105 -9.55 -3.86 -38.01
C LEU A 105 -8.86 -5.24 -37.94
N HIS A 106 -7.55 -5.29 -38.21
CA HIS A 106 -6.77 -6.53 -38.06
C HIS A 106 -6.77 -7.01 -36.61
N LYS A 107 -6.49 -6.14 -35.64
CA LYS A 107 -6.59 -6.44 -34.20
C LYS A 107 -8.00 -6.92 -33.83
N ARG A 108 -9.06 -6.27 -34.33
CA ARG A 108 -10.44 -6.61 -33.98
C ARG A 108 -10.94 -7.93 -34.59
N PHE A 109 -10.54 -8.27 -35.82
CA PHE A 109 -11.14 -9.37 -36.56
C PHE A 109 -10.21 -10.55 -36.84
N ALA A 110 -8.89 -10.37 -36.77
CA ALA A 110 -7.92 -11.42 -37.07
C ALA A 110 -7.19 -11.96 -35.82
N THR A 111 -7.37 -11.34 -34.65
CA THR A 111 -6.77 -11.82 -33.40
C THR A 111 -7.84 -12.37 -32.46
N GLU A 112 -7.50 -13.41 -31.68
CA GLU A 112 -8.45 -14.09 -30.77
C GLU A 112 -9.10 -13.14 -29.75
N ASP A 113 -8.37 -12.08 -29.36
CA ASP A 113 -8.80 -11.12 -28.32
C ASP A 113 -9.88 -10.12 -28.79
N LYS A 114 -10.17 -10.02 -30.09
CA LYS A 114 -11.23 -9.18 -30.71
C LYS A 114 -11.37 -7.72 -30.20
N ALA A 115 -10.31 -7.12 -29.64
CA ALA A 115 -10.35 -5.79 -29.05
C ALA A 115 -9.82 -4.68 -29.99
N TRP A 116 -10.33 -3.45 -29.82
CA TRP A 116 -9.81 -2.28 -30.52
C TRP A 116 -8.43 -1.89 -29.96
N PRO A 117 -7.43 -1.56 -30.80
CA PRO A 117 -6.22 -0.92 -30.31
C PRO A 117 -6.56 0.49 -29.82
N THR A 118 -5.91 0.90 -28.73
CA THR A 118 -5.95 2.26 -28.19
C THR A 118 -4.66 2.97 -28.61
N PRO A 119 -4.71 4.16 -29.25
CA PRO A 119 -3.52 4.82 -29.78
C PRO A 119 -2.59 5.37 -28.68
N PHE A 120 -3.13 5.48 -27.46
CA PHE A 120 -2.40 5.78 -26.24
C PHE A 120 -2.84 4.72 -25.22
N PRO A 121 -1.93 4.07 -24.46
CA PRO A 121 -2.34 3.29 -23.31
C PRO A 121 -2.90 4.27 -22.28
N VAL A 122 -4.21 4.47 -22.30
CA VAL A 122 -4.92 5.23 -21.27
C VAL A 122 -5.20 4.26 -20.14
N GLY A 123 -4.28 4.21 -19.18
CA GLY A 123 -4.40 3.36 -17.99
C GLY A 123 -3.32 2.28 -17.88
N GLU A 124 -3.03 1.90 -16.64
CA GLU A 124 -2.16 0.77 -16.33
C GLU A 124 -2.83 -0.56 -16.75
N PRO A 125 -2.06 -1.58 -17.15
CA PRO A 125 -2.61 -2.85 -17.58
C PRO A 125 -3.36 -3.56 -16.43
N PRO A 126 -4.45 -4.28 -16.72
CA PRO A 126 -5.21 -5.02 -15.72
C PRO A 126 -4.38 -6.14 -15.09
N THR A 127 -4.61 -6.38 -13.80
CA THR A 127 -3.86 -7.33 -12.98
C THR A 127 -4.63 -8.63 -12.68
N LEU A 128 -5.93 -8.66 -12.94
CA LEU A 128 -6.83 -9.77 -12.61
C LEU A 128 -6.45 -11.08 -13.29
N VAL A 129 -6.38 -12.15 -12.50
CA VAL A 129 -6.04 -13.52 -12.94
C VAL A 129 -7.11 -14.55 -12.59
N TYR A 130 -8.20 -14.18 -11.91
CA TYR A 130 -9.24 -15.08 -11.44
C TYR A 130 -10.55 -14.91 -12.21
N ARG A 131 -11.27 -16.01 -12.43
CA ARG A 131 -12.64 -15.97 -12.98
C ARG A 131 -13.63 -15.51 -11.91
N ARG A 132 -14.81 -15.06 -12.35
CA ARG A 132 -15.90 -14.63 -11.45
C ARG A 132 -16.23 -15.69 -10.40
N GLU A 133 -16.28 -16.97 -10.78
CA GLU A 133 -16.64 -18.07 -9.89
C GLU A 133 -15.60 -18.26 -8.77
N ASP A 134 -14.33 -18.00 -9.04
CA ASP A 134 -13.27 -18.01 -8.03
C ASP A 134 -13.41 -16.80 -7.07
N LEU A 135 -13.70 -15.61 -7.61
CA LEU A 135 -13.93 -14.40 -6.82
C LEU A 135 -15.13 -14.55 -5.88
N GLN A 136 -16.22 -15.17 -6.36
CA GLN A 136 -17.40 -15.48 -5.54
C GLN A 136 -17.04 -16.40 -4.38
N ARG A 137 -16.28 -17.47 -4.63
CA ARG A 137 -15.82 -18.40 -3.59
C ARG A 137 -14.94 -17.74 -2.54
N ILE A 138 -14.09 -16.79 -2.93
CA ILE A 138 -13.28 -15.99 -1.98
C ILE A 138 -14.20 -15.20 -1.05
N TRP A 139 -15.17 -14.46 -1.61
CA TRP A 139 -16.13 -13.69 -0.83
C TRP A 139 -16.97 -14.56 0.10
N GLU A 140 -17.51 -15.66 -0.41
CA GLU A 140 -18.31 -16.60 0.39
C GLU A 140 -17.49 -17.20 1.54
N TRP A 141 -16.22 -17.55 1.29
CA TRP A 141 -15.33 -18.10 2.30
C TRP A 141 -15.00 -17.09 3.40
N GLU A 142 -14.59 -15.88 3.03
CA GLU A 142 -14.22 -14.83 4.00
C GLU A 142 -15.42 -14.38 4.83
N VAL A 143 -16.61 -14.28 4.21
CA VAL A 143 -17.84 -13.98 4.94
C VAL A 143 -18.21 -15.12 5.90
N ALA A 144 -18.14 -16.38 5.45
CA ALA A 144 -18.47 -17.53 6.29
C ALA A 144 -17.50 -17.71 7.48
N ALA A 145 -16.23 -17.35 7.31
CA ALA A 145 -15.23 -17.34 8.39
C ALA A 145 -15.43 -16.18 9.39
N GLY A 146 -16.36 -15.26 9.13
CA GLY A 146 -16.56 -14.06 9.95
C GLY A 146 -15.50 -12.97 9.72
N HIS A 147 -14.71 -13.08 8.65
CA HIS A 147 -13.68 -12.10 8.29
C HIS A 147 -14.24 -10.88 7.54
N TYR A 148 -15.57 -10.76 7.43
CA TYR A 148 -16.24 -9.56 6.94
C TYR A 148 -17.25 -9.00 7.97
N PRO A 149 -16.80 -8.47 9.12
CA PRO A 149 -17.67 -7.89 10.16
C PRO A 149 -18.28 -6.52 9.78
N SER A 150 -18.58 -6.30 8.50
CA SER A 150 -19.12 -5.05 7.95
C SER A 150 -20.48 -5.24 7.31
N THR A 151 -21.32 -4.21 7.41
CA THR A 151 -22.61 -4.09 6.74
C THR A 151 -22.52 -3.48 5.34
N GLN A 152 -21.31 -3.10 4.91
CA GLN A 152 -21.07 -2.55 3.57
C GLN A 152 -21.43 -3.55 2.47
N LYS A 153 -21.82 -3.02 1.32
CA LYS A 153 -22.28 -3.83 0.18
C LYS A 153 -21.11 -4.55 -0.50
N ILE A 154 -21.30 -5.82 -0.79
CA ILE A 154 -20.45 -6.59 -1.71
C ILE A 154 -20.63 -6.01 -3.12
N PRO A 155 -19.54 -5.77 -3.89
CA PRO A 155 -19.63 -5.20 -5.24
C PRO A 155 -20.51 -6.03 -6.18
N GLU A 156 -21.37 -5.37 -6.96
CA GLU A 156 -22.29 -6.01 -7.92
C GLU A 156 -21.55 -6.86 -8.97
N GLN A 157 -20.30 -6.49 -9.28
CA GLN A 157 -19.44 -7.16 -10.24
C GLN A 157 -19.02 -8.57 -9.80
N ILE A 158 -19.05 -8.87 -8.49
CA ILE A 158 -18.88 -10.24 -8.00
C ILE A 158 -20.04 -11.13 -8.47
N GLY A 159 -21.24 -10.58 -8.60
CA GLY A 159 -22.40 -11.27 -9.18
C GLY A 159 -22.95 -12.42 -8.33
N LEU A 160 -22.91 -12.31 -7.00
CA LEU A 160 -23.51 -13.30 -6.11
C LEU A 160 -25.01 -13.44 -6.40
N THR A 161 -25.51 -14.67 -6.41
CA THR A 161 -26.93 -14.97 -6.65
C THR A 161 -27.72 -15.19 -5.36
N LYS A 162 -27.01 -15.44 -4.26
CA LYS A 162 -27.56 -15.64 -2.91
C LYS A 162 -26.75 -14.82 -1.91
N PRO A 163 -27.39 -14.23 -0.89
CA PRO A 163 -26.65 -13.55 0.15
C PRO A 163 -25.92 -14.57 1.03
N PRO A 164 -24.60 -14.42 1.26
CA PRO A 164 -23.87 -15.30 2.16
C PRO A 164 -24.27 -15.03 3.62
N TYR A 165 -24.28 -16.08 4.43
CA TYR A 165 -24.50 -15.98 5.88
C TYR A 165 -23.25 -15.45 6.56
N ASN A 166 -23.40 -14.41 7.36
CA ASN A 166 -22.33 -13.70 8.03
C ASN A 166 -22.46 -13.87 9.55
N PRO A 167 -21.61 -14.69 10.19
CA PRO A 167 -21.64 -14.90 11.64
C PRO A 167 -21.07 -13.72 12.43
N ALA A 168 -20.40 -12.76 11.79
CA ALA A 168 -19.84 -11.58 12.44
C ALA A 168 -20.81 -10.37 12.46
N LEU A 169 -22.03 -10.55 11.94
CA LEU A 169 -23.11 -9.58 12.00
C LEU A 169 -24.30 -10.13 12.79
N PRO A 170 -24.98 -9.31 13.61
CA PRO A 170 -26.19 -9.72 14.32
C PRO A 170 -27.28 -10.24 13.39
N SER A 171 -28.07 -11.21 13.86
CA SER A 171 -29.27 -11.63 13.14
C SER A 171 -30.23 -10.45 12.90
N ARG A 172 -30.66 -10.29 11.65
CA ARG A 172 -31.67 -9.30 11.25
C ARG A 172 -32.75 -10.02 10.46
N ARG A 173 -34.03 -9.76 10.80
CA ARG A 173 -35.15 -10.24 10.00
C ARG A 173 -35.03 -9.68 8.58
N SER A 174 -34.95 -10.57 7.59
CA SER A 174 -34.85 -10.12 6.21
C SER A 174 -36.17 -9.47 5.79
N ASN A 175 -36.13 -8.17 5.47
CA ASN A 175 -37.26 -7.52 4.80
C ASN A 175 -37.23 -7.96 3.34
N SER A 176 -37.88 -9.09 3.05
CA SER A 176 -37.95 -9.65 1.71
C SER A 176 -38.69 -8.69 0.77
N LEU A 177 -37.96 -8.01 -0.13
CA LEU A 177 -38.54 -7.25 -1.24
C LEU A 177 -39.35 -8.20 -2.16
N PRO A 178 -40.50 -7.78 -2.71
CA PRO A 178 -41.23 -8.57 -3.70
C PRO A 178 -40.36 -8.91 -4.92
N SER A 179 -40.51 -10.13 -5.46
CA SER A 179 -39.69 -10.68 -6.57
C SER A 179 -39.45 -9.72 -7.75
N ARG A 180 -40.45 -8.89 -8.10
CA ARG A 180 -40.39 -7.91 -9.21
C ARG A 180 -39.42 -6.74 -9.00
N PHE A 181 -39.00 -6.47 -7.76
CA PHE A 181 -38.10 -5.38 -7.41
C PHE A 181 -36.71 -5.88 -7.00
N ARG A 182 -36.43 -7.19 -7.15
CA ARG A 182 -35.12 -7.76 -6.81
C ARG A 182 -34.15 -7.59 -7.97
N SER A 183 -32.96 -7.06 -7.66
CA SER A 183 -31.82 -7.10 -8.56
C SER A 183 -31.46 -8.57 -8.90
N PRO A 184 -30.97 -8.88 -10.11
CA PRO A 184 -30.45 -10.21 -10.44
C PRO A 184 -29.21 -10.57 -9.60
N THR A 185 -28.50 -9.58 -9.06
CA THR A 185 -27.31 -9.74 -8.22
C THR A 185 -27.60 -9.35 -6.77
N VAL A 186 -26.97 -10.07 -5.84
CA VAL A 186 -27.05 -9.84 -4.40
C VAL A 186 -25.77 -9.17 -3.92
N THR A 187 -25.94 -8.07 -3.17
CA THR A 187 -24.83 -7.25 -2.65
C THR A 187 -24.80 -7.16 -1.13
N HIS A 188 -25.69 -7.85 -0.42
CA HIS A 188 -25.76 -7.83 1.04
C HIS A 188 -25.51 -9.23 1.61
N THR A 189 -25.13 -9.26 2.88
CA THR A 189 -24.95 -10.48 3.67
C THR A 189 -26.13 -10.66 4.64
N LEU A 190 -26.39 -11.89 5.09
CA LEU A 190 -27.38 -12.19 6.12
C LEU A 190 -26.68 -12.43 7.45
N GLY A 191 -26.86 -11.52 8.42
CA GLY A 191 -26.30 -11.69 9.75
C GLY A 191 -26.89 -12.90 10.47
N THR A 192 -26.04 -13.66 11.17
CA THR A 192 -26.39 -14.86 11.96
C THR A 192 -25.74 -14.87 13.35
N GLY A 193 -24.89 -13.87 13.62
CA GLY A 193 -24.12 -13.74 14.85
C GLY A 193 -24.87 -13.13 16.02
N SER A 194 -24.12 -12.96 17.11
CA SER A 194 -24.55 -12.34 18.35
C SER A 194 -24.87 -10.84 18.20
N LYS A 195 -25.60 -10.28 19.16
CA LYS A 195 -25.92 -8.85 19.17
C LYS A 195 -24.71 -8.02 19.57
N ARG A 196 -24.52 -6.88 18.89
CA ARG A 196 -23.53 -5.87 19.27
C ARG A 196 -24.07 -5.02 20.41
N VAL A 197 -23.33 -4.97 21.52
CA VAL A 197 -23.62 -4.09 22.67
C VAL A 197 -22.51 -3.05 22.76
N TYR A 198 -22.82 -1.82 22.38
CA TYR A 198 -21.85 -0.72 22.40
C TYR A 198 -21.60 -0.24 23.83
N LEU A 199 -20.31 -0.06 24.15
CA LEU A 199 -19.85 0.30 25.49
C LEU A 199 -19.85 1.81 25.68
N ASP A 200 -20.07 2.25 26.92
CA ASP A 200 -19.83 3.63 27.33
C ASP A 200 -18.55 3.69 28.17
N LEU A 201 -17.42 3.93 27.50
CA LEU A 201 -16.09 3.92 28.13
C LEU A 201 -15.77 5.30 28.68
N GLN A 202 -15.83 5.44 30.00
CA GLN A 202 -15.50 6.67 30.72
C GLN A 202 -14.75 6.34 32.02
N SER A 203 -13.74 7.14 32.35
CA SER A 203 -13.16 7.15 33.70
C SER A 203 -14.18 7.75 34.67
N THR A 204 -14.46 7.04 35.76
CA THR A 204 -15.37 7.49 36.82
C THR A 204 -14.57 7.99 38.02
N PRO A 205 -14.87 9.19 38.58
CA PRO A 205 -14.23 9.66 39.80
C PRO A 205 -14.39 8.64 40.95
N PRO A 206 -13.33 8.40 41.76
CA PRO A 206 -12.07 9.15 41.83
C PRO A 206 -10.99 8.73 40.81
N ASP A 207 -11.18 7.63 40.07
CA ASP A 207 -10.16 7.01 39.22
C ASP A 207 -10.07 7.65 37.83
N VAL A 208 -9.63 8.91 37.80
CA VAL A 208 -9.54 9.74 36.58
C VAL A 208 -8.11 10.18 36.23
N ALA A 209 -7.10 9.69 36.95
CA ALA A 209 -5.71 10.03 36.65
C ALA A 209 -5.21 9.42 35.33
N TYR A 210 -5.79 8.27 34.94
CA TYR A 210 -5.43 7.52 33.74
C TYR A 210 -6.70 7.03 33.01
N PRO A 211 -6.64 6.81 31.69
CA PRO A 211 -7.73 6.17 30.97
C PRO A 211 -7.88 4.70 31.41
N PRO A 212 -9.09 4.11 31.35
CA PRO A 212 -9.28 2.70 31.60
C PRO A 212 -8.63 1.86 30.49
N ARG A 213 -8.21 0.64 30.84
CA ARG A 213 -7.85 -0.37 29.85
C ARG A 213 -9.05 -0.68 28.94
N PRO A 214 -8.85 -0.93 27.63
CA PRO A 214 -9.90 -1.50 26.81
C PRO A 214 -10.42 -2.81 27.40
N VAL A 215 -11.71 -3.06 27.20
CA VAL A 215 -12.37 -4.25 27.73
C VAL A 215 -11.92 -5.49 26.93
N PRO A 216 -11.43 -6.57 27.59
CA PRO A 216 -11.08 -7.81 26.91
C PRO A 216 -12.23 -8.37 26.07
N GLY A 217 -11.95 -8.72 24.82
CA GLY A 217 -12.93 -9.21 23.86
C GLY A 217 -13.78 -8.12 23.20
N SER A 218 -13.48 -6.85 23.44
CA SER A 218 -14.11 -5.75 22.72
C SER A 218 -13.67 -5.67 21.26
N ILE A 219 -14.52 -5.06 20.43
CA ILE A 219 -14.35 -4.99 18.98
C ILE A 219 -14.58 -3.54 18.55
N ALA A 220 -13.65 -3.00 17.76
CA ALA A 220 -13.84 -1.73 17.06
C ALA A 220 -14.75 -1.94 15.84
N ASP A 221 -15.88 -1.25 15.81
CA ASP A 221 -16.79 -1.22 14.66
C ASP A 221 -16.24 -0.30 13.57
N MET A 222 -15.62 -0.90 12.55
CA MET A 222 -15.03 -0.14 11.46
C MET A 222 -16.06 0.61 10.63
N ASP A 223 -17.33 0.17 10.59
CA ASP A 223 -18.37 0.92 9.86
C ASP A 223 -18.64 2.27 10.54
N VAL A 224 -18.73 2.28 11.88
CA VAL A 224 -18.93 3.51 12.68
C VAL A 224 -17.70 4.41 12.60
N ILE A 225 -16.49 3.84 12.68
CA ILE A 225 -15.25 4.61 12.52
C ILE A 225 -15.23 5.28 11.13
N MET A 226 -15.53 4.53 10.07
CA MET A 226 -15.48 5.05 8.69
C MET A 226 -16.51 6.17 8.45
N GLU A 227 -17.66 6.16 9.12
CA GLU A 227 -18.65 7.25 9.05
C GLU A 227 -18.08 8.61 9.48
N HIS A 228 -17.13 8.62 10.43
CA HIS A 228 -16.51 9.82 10.98
C HIS A 228 -15.09 10.07 10.45
N CYS A 229 -14.46 9.06 9.86
CA CYS A 229 -13.04 9.08 9.50
C CYS A 229 -12.75 8.91 8.01
N ASP A 230 -13.74 8.64 7.15
CA ASP A 230 -13.47 8.51 5.72
C ASP A 230 -13.24 9.87 5.04
N PHE A 231 -11.97 10.21 4.83
CA PHE A 231 -11.57 11.46 4.20
C PHE A 231 -11.97 11.58 2.73
N SER A 232 -12.30 10.48 2.04
CA SER A 232 -12.91 10.56 0.70
C SER A 232 -14.28 11.24 0.73
N THR A 233 -14.89 11.36 1.92
CA THR A 233 -16.18 12.04 2.15
C THR A 233 -16.04 13.38 2.89
N ASN A 234 -14.87 14.04 2.77
CA ASN A 234 -14.55 15.33 3.41
C ASN A 234 -14.58 15.31 4.95
N LYS A 235 -14.26 14.16 5.56
CA LYS A 235 -14.02 14.07 7.01
C LYS A 235 -12.62 14.58 7.35
N TYR A 236 -12.42 15.04 8.59
CA TYR A 236 -11.12 15.57 9.06
C TYR A 236 -10.42 14.57 9.99
N VAL A 237 -9.09 14.46 9.88
CA VAL A 237 -8.25 13.66 10.80
C VAL A 237 -8.46 14.11 12.24
N ARG A 238 -8.45 15.43 12.48
CA ARG A 238 -8.68 16.02 13.79
C ARG A 238 -10.01 15.58 14.42
N ASP A 239 -11.08 15.57 13.62
CA ASP A 239 -12.42 15.24 14.09
C ASP A 239 -12.55 13.72 14.32
N CYS A 240 -11.93 12.90 13.45
CA CYS A 240 -11.80 11.47 13.66
C CYS A 240 -11.05 11.14 14.96
N LEU A 241 -9.92 11.79 15.24
CA LEU A 241 -9.18 11.60 16.49
C LEU A 241 -10.01 11.96 17.72
N GLU A 242 -10.86 12.97 17.64
CA GLU A 242 -11.79 13.30 18.72
C GLU A 242 -12.79 12.15 18.97
N VAL A 243 -13.38 11.57 17.92
CA VAL A 243 -14.27 10.40 18.02
C VAL A 243 -13.51 9.21 18.61
N LEU A 244 -12.31 8.90 18.10
CA LEU A 244 -11.50 7.78 18.59
C LEU A 244 -11.10 7.94 20.05
N ARG A 245 -10.69 9.15 20.45
CA ARG A 245 -10.31 9.50 21.83
C ARG A 245 -11.49 9.36 22.79
N LEU A 246 -12.65 9.90 22.44
CA LEU A 246 -13.83 9.92 23.31
C LEU A 246 -14.52 8.56 23.36
N GLY A 247 -14.73 7.93 22.20
CA GLY A 247 -15.30 6.59 22.12
C GLY A 247 -14.45 5.55 22.83
N GLY A 248 -13.12 5.70 22.81
CA GLY A 248 -12.16 4.83 23.51
C GLY A 248 -11.90 5.17 24.98
N GLY A 249 -12.58 6.16 25.57
CA GLY A 249 -12.37 6.50 26.98
C GLY A 249 -11.00 7.12 27.31
N LEU A 250 -10.25 7.59 26.31
CA LEU A 250 -8.82 7.90 26.46
C LEU A 250 -8.53 9.24 27.14
N ASP A 251 -9.55 9.99 27.49
CA ASP A 251 -9.43 11.36 27.97
C ASP A 251 -9.42 11.51 29.49
N ALA A 252 -9.44 10.39 30.22
CA ALA A 252 -9.22 10.34 31.66
C ALA A 252 -10.12 11.34 32.43
N GLY A 253 -11.39 11.43 32.06
CA GLY A 253 -12.34 12.34 32.70
C GLY A 253 -12.20 13.82 32.35
N ASN A 254 -11.23 14.24 31.52
CA ASN A 254 -11.04 15.62 31.07
C ASN A 254 -12.07 16.07 30.00
N ARG A 255 -13.27 15.47 30.03
CA ARG A 255 -14.37 15.78 29.12
C ARG A 255 -14.93 17.15 29.42
N VAL A 256 -14.95 18.01 28.41
CA VAL A 256 -15.85 19.16 28.43
C VAL A 256 -17.25 18.66 28.09
N ARG A 257 -18.25 19.06 28.87
CA ARG A 257 -19.65 18.66 28.67
C ARG A 257 -20.11 19.08 27.26
N ARG A 258 -20.48 18.09 26.44
CA ARG A 258 -21.08 18.27 25.10
C ARG A 258 -22.48 17.64 25.05
N GLY A 259 -23.11 17.69 23.88
CA GLY A 259 -24.40 17.04 23.63
C GLY A 259 -24.33 15.51 23.68
N ARG A 260 -25.38 14.84 23.20
CA ARG A 260 -25.40 13.38 23.11
C ARG A 260 -24.37 12.91 22.07
N MET A 261 -23.55 11.93 22.44
CA MET A 261 -22.48 11.37 21.62
C MET A 261 -22.67 9.85 21.42
N ASP A 262 -23.92 9.37 21.45
CA ASP A 262 -24.22 7.94 21.31
C ASP A 262 -23.72 7.40 19.96
N ASP A 263 -23.75 8.21 18.90
CA ASP A 263 -23.28 7.87 17.55
C ASP A 263 -21.74 7.82 17.43
N TRP A 264 -21.01 8.16 18.50
CA TRP A 264 -19.54 8.08 18.55
C TRP A 264 -19.05 6.81 19.25
N LYS A 265 -19.98 5.99 19.77
CA LYS A 265 -19.66 4.70 20.37
C LYS A 265 -19.38 3.69 19.26
N TYR A 266 -18.09 3.45 18.98
CA TYR A 266 -17.65 2.48 17.99
C TYR A 266 -17.17 1.16 18.61
N ILE A 267 -17.03 1.08 19.94
CA ILE A 267 -16.53 -0.12 20.61
C ILE A 267 -17.71 -0.92 21.13
N TYR A 268 -17.77 -2.20 20.77
CA TYR A 268 -18.82 -3.10 21.22
C TYR A 268 -18.27 -4.43 21.72
N VAL A 269 -19.09 -5.14 22.48
CA VAL A 269 -18.91 -6.56 22.80
C VAL A 269 -20.06 -7.36 22.22
N GLU A 270 -19.81 -8.62 21.92
CA GLU A 270 -20.83 -9.54 21.43
C GLU A 270 -21.55 -10.22 22.61
N ASN A 271 -22.88 -10.09 22.64
CA ASN A 271 -23.71 -10.65 23.70
C ASN A 271 -24.88 -11.48 23.14
N GLY A 272 -25.16 -12.61 23.81
CA GLY A 272 -26.20 -13.58 23.45
C GLY A 272 -25.76 -14.62 22.41
N GLU A 273 -26.56 -15.67 22.27
CA GLU A 273 -26.37 -16.70 21.24
C GLU A 273 -26.80 -16.18 19.86
N GLY A 274 -26.07 -16.56 18.81
CA GLY A 274 -26.49 -16.36 17.43
C GLY A 274 -27.74 -17.19 17.13
N GLU A 275 -28.71 -16.63 16.41
CA GLU A 275 -29.90 -17.39 16.01
C GLU A 275 -29.54 -18.41 14.92
N ASN A 276 -29.75 -19.70 15.20
CA ASN A 276 -29.80 -20.76 14.18
C ASN A 276 -30.98 -20.50 13.24
N SER A 277 -30.77 -19.60 12.27
CA SER A 277 -31.79 -19.24 11.30
C SER A 277 -32.00 -20.41 10.34
N THR A 278 -32.97 -21.29 10.65
CA THR A 278 -33.49 -22.33 9.74
C THR A 278 -34.35 -21.75 8.61
N GLU A 279 -34.44 -20.43 8.47
CA GLU A 279 -35.10 -19.80 7.32
C GLU A 279 -34.24 -19.99 6.07
N SER A 280 -34.73 -20.84 5.17
CA SER A 280 -34.17 -21.00 3.82
C SER A 280 -34.16 -19.64 3.12
N ALA A 281 -32.97 -19.11 2.83
CA ALA A 281 -32.83 -17.90 2.05
C ALA A 281 -33.60 -18.08 0.71
N PRO A 282 -34.45 -17.12 0.31
CA PRO A 282 -35.24 -17.26 -0.90
C PRO A 282 -34.31 -17.36 -2.11
N PHE A 283 -34.25 -18.54 -2.73
CA PHE A 283 -33.54 -18.79 -3.96
C PHE A 283 -34.06 -17.84 -5.04
N ILE A 284 -33.23 -16.92 -5.53
CA ILE A 284 -33.59 -16.05 -6.65
C ILE A 284 -33.55 -16.92 -7.90
N LYS A 285 -34.72 -17.36 -8.39
CA LYS A 285 -34.83 -17.78 -9.78
C LYS A 285 -34.65 -16.51 -10.63
N PRO A 286 -33.75 -16.49 -11.63
CA PRO A 286 -33.60 -15.32 -12.49
C PRO A 286 -34.97 -14.98 -13.08
N ALA A 287 -35.49 -13.80 -12.72
CA ALA A 287 -36.76 -13.32 -13.26
C ALA A 287 -36.59 -13.24 -14.77
N PHE A 288 -37.33 -14.07 -15.51
CA PHE A 288 -37.44 -14.11 -16.98
C PHE A 288 -36.48 -13.14 -17.67
N ALA A 289 -35.21 -13.54 -17.77
CA ALA A 289 -34.29 -12.89 -18.70
C ALA A 289 -34.99 -13.01 -20.06
N LEU A 290 -35.34 -11.87 -20.66
CA LEU A 290 -35.82 -11.82 -22.02
C LEU A 290 -34.83 -12.66 -22.84
N LYS A 291 -35.33 -13.77 -23.40
CA LYS A 291 -34.56 -14.68 -24.28
C LYS A 291 -34.21 -13.94 -25.56
N THR A 292 -33.23 -13.04 -25.50
CA THR A 292 -32.60 -12.39 -26.67
C THR A 292 -31.16 -11.98 -26.34
N GLN A 293 -30.40 -12.81 -25.64
CA GLN A 293 -28.94 -12.64 -25.56
C GLN A 293 -28.27 -14.02 -25.65
N GLY A 294 -27.69 -14.32 -26.81
CA GLY A 294 -26.75 -15.42 -26.96
C GLY A 294 -25.45 -15.10 -26.21
N ASP A 295 -24.79 -16.14 -25.71
CA ASP A 295 -23.42 -16.16 -25.15
C ASP A 295 -23.00 -14.87 -24.42
N LEU A 296 -23.69 -14.55 -23.31
CA LEU A 296 -23.15 -13.58 -22.36
C LEU A 296 -21.93 -14.22 -21.69
N ASP A 297 -20.76 -13.61 -21.90
CA ASP A 297 -19.52 -13.94 -21.21
C ASP A 297 -19.76 -13.97 -19.68
N GLU A 298 -19.54 -15.12 -19.05
CA GLU A 298 -19.68 -15.34 -17.59
C GLU A 298 -18.82 -14.34 -16.80
N ASN A 299 -17.74 -13.83 -17.40
CA ASN A 299 -16.84 -12.85 -16.81
C ASN A 299 -17.13 -11.41 -17.25
N SER A 300 -18.31 -11.13 -17.83
CA SER A 300 -18.69 -9.79 -18.32
C SER A 300 -18.54 -8.69 -17.25
N GLY A 301 -17.69 -7.71 -17.50
CA GLY A 301 -17.37 -6.62 -16.57
C GLY A 301 -16.09 -6.83 -15.76
N LEU A 302 -15.46 -8.00 -15.85
CA LEU A 302 -14.11 -8.26 -15.38
C LEU A 302 -13.11 -8.10 -16.53
N THR A 303 -11.96 -7.47 -16.26
CA THR A 303 -10.91 -7.30 -17.28
C THR A 303 -9.70 -8.13 -16.93
N LYS A 304 -9.51 -9.25 -17.65
CA LYS A 304 -8.37 -10.15 -17.45
C LYS A 304 -7.04 -9.49 -17.83
N LYS A 305 -5.97 -9.82 -17.10
CA LYS A 305 -4.60 -9.56 -17.51
C LYS A 305 -4.27 -10.18 -18.88
N ARG A 306 -3.62 -9.38 -19.73
CA ARG A 306 -3.23 -9.79 -21.10
C ARG A 306 -2.07 -10.78 -21.09
N GLY A 307 -2.11 -11.76 -21.98
CA GLY A 307 -1.01 -12.71 -22.21
C GLY A 307 -0.80 -13.75 -21.11
N ILE A 308 -1.76 -13.94 -20.22
CA ILE A 308 -1.71 -14.92 -19.13
C ILE A 308 -3.02 -15.74 -19.15
N GLU A 309 -2.94 -17.02 -18.78
CA GLU A 309 -4.11 -17.88 -18.62
C GLU A 309 -4.89 -17.55 -17.33
N TRP A 310 -6.15 -17.96 -17.26
CA TRP A 310 -6.87 -17.84 -15.99
C TRP A 310 -6.21 -18.75 -14.95
N GLU A 311 -6.20 -18.31 -13.70
CA GLU A 311 -5.72 -19.12 -12.59
C GLU A 311 -6.50 -20.45 -12.52
N ALA A 312 -5.80 -21.51 -12.09
CA ALA A 312 -6.45 -22.78 -11.85
C ALA A 312 -7.49 -22.62 -10.74
N HIS A 313 -8.57 -23.42 -10.78
CA HIS A 313 -9.61 -23.31 -9.76
C HIS A 313 -9.01 -23.49 -8.36
N MET A 314 -9.23 -22.48 -7.53
CA MET A 314 -8.61 -22.42 -6.22
C MET A 314 -9.11 -23.54 -5.31
N ARG A 315 -8.19 -24.21 -4.61
CA ARG A 315 -8.51 -25.21 -3.59
C ARG A 315 -8.42 -24.54 -2.22
N LEU A 316 -9.55 -24.10 -1.70
CA LEU A 316 -9.66 -23.54 -0.36
C LEU A 316 -9.97 -24.64 0.65
N SER A 317 -9.32 -24.59 1.81
CA SER A 317 -9.78 -25.33 2.99
C SER A 317 -11.17 -24.86 3.41
N PRO A 318 -11.94 -25.65 4.19
CA PRO A 318 -13.17 -25.15 4.80
C PRO A 318 -12.91 -23.89 5.63
N PRO A 319 -13.83 -22.90 5.66
CA PRO A 319 -13.67 -21.72 6.50
C PRO A 319 -13.68 -22.12 7.99
N PRO A 320 -12.81 -21.53 8.82
CA PRO A 320 -12.83 -21.78 10.25
C PRO A 320 -14.17 -21.32 10.86
N PRO A 321 -14.68 -22.00 11.89
CA PRO A 321 -15.91 -21.58 12.55
C PRO A 321 -15.68 -20.26 13.30
N TYR A 322 -16.59 -19.31 13.13
CA TYR A 322 -16.57 -18.06 13.91
C TYR A 322 -16.97 -18.32 15.36
N VAL A 323 -16.12 -17.92 16.30
CA VAL A 323 -16.38 -18.01 17.74
C VAL A 323 -16.17 -16.64 18.38
N SER A 324 -17.21 -16.15 19.07
CA SER A 324 -17.14 -14.91 19.84
C SER A 324 -16.25 -15.08 21.06
N HIS A 325 -15.67 -13.99 21.56
CA HIS A 325 -14.81 -14.04 22.75
C HIS A 325 -15.51 -14.68 23.97
N THR A 326 -16.80 -14.39 24.15
CA THR A 326 -17.62 -14.91 25.27
C THR A 326 -17.87 -16.41 25.21
N HIS A 327 -17.87 -17.01 24.02
CA HIS A 327 -18.05 -18.45 23.81
C HIS A 327 -16.74 -19.19 23.53
N SER A 328 -15.62 -18.46 23.50
CA SER A 328 -14.31 -19.06 23.24
C SER A 328 -13.90 -19.96 24.42
N PRO A 329 -13.46 -21.20 24.16
CA PRO A 329 -12.98 -22.10 25.21
C PRO A 329 -11.61 -21.67 25.75
N THR A 330 -10.85 -20.91 24.96
CA THR A 330 -9.54 -20.38 25.29
C THR A 330 -9.57 -18.86 25.25
N VAL A 331 -8.73 -18.25 26.07
CA VAL A 331 -8.62 -16.78 26.14
C VAL A 331 -7.92 -16.22 24.91
N CYS A 332 -6.88 -16.91 24.42
CA CYS A 332 -6.28 -16.62 23.13
C CYS A 332 -6.83 -17.57 22.06
N ASP A 333 -7.24 -16.99 20.94
CA ASP A 333 -7.72 -17.71 19.75
C ASP A 333 -6.56 -17.96 18.80
N ASP A 334 -6.29 -19.24 18.52
CA ASP A 334 -5.19 -19.67 17.65
C ASP A 334 -5.41 -19.30 16.17
N GLU A 335 -6.67 -19.11 15.74
CA GLU A 335 -7.00 -18.72 14.37
C GLU A 335 -6.81 -17.21 14.13
N SER A 336 -6.81 -16.42 15.20
CA SER A 336 -6.58 -14.98 15.13
C SER A 336 -5.70 -14.53 16.31
N PRO A 337 -4.41 -14.87 16.24
CA PRO A 337 -3.47 -14.64 17.32
C PRO A 337 -3.16 -13.14 17.49
N ARG A 338 -2.92 -12.73 18.74
CA ARG A 338 -2.52 -11.36 19.09
C ARG A 338 -1.02 -11.17 18.93
N VAL A 339 -0.54 -11.31 17.70
CA VAL A 339 0.89 -11.20 17.39
C VAL A 339 1.13 -9.99 16.50
N PHE A 340 1.99 -9.09 16.98
CA PHE A 340 2.61 -8.08 16.16
C PHE A 340 3.83 -8.67 15.46
N HIS A 341 3.97 -8.42 14.17
CA HIS A 341 5.13 -8.77 13.37
C HIS A 341 5.86 -7.51 12.95
N MET A 342 7.18 -7.53 13.00
CA MET A 342 8.02 -6.49 12.42
C MET A 342 9.22 -7.15 11.76
N PHE A 343 9.54 -6.70 10.56
CA PHE A 343 10.75 -7.13 9.85
C PHE A 343 11.83 -6.07 10.01
N TRP A 344 13.03 -6.49 10.37
CA TRP A 344 14.19 -5.62 10.48
C TRP A 344 15.42 -6.24 9.83
N THR A 345 16.18 -5.41 9.13
CA THR A 345 17.41 -5.80 8.48
C THR A 345 18.50 -4.82 8.87
N GLY A 346 19.64 -5.35 9.31
CA GLY A 346 20.79 -4.57 9.74
C GLY A 346 20.91 -4.43 11.24
N PRO A 347 21.83 -3.57 11.71
CA PRO A 347 22.11 -3.44 13.13
C PRO A 347 20.86 -2.99 13.88
N PHE A 348 20.65 -3.55 15.07
CA PHE A 348 19.57 -3.10 15.95
C PHE A 348 19.92 -1.72 16.51
N THR A 349 19.08 -0.72 16.22
CA THR A 349 19.29 0.70 16.59
C THR A 349 18.15 1.24 17.46
N ASP A 350 18.11 2.57 17.64
CA ASP A 350 17.04 3.28 18.32
C ASP A 350 15.65 3.10 17.66
N LYS A 351 15.58 2.68 16.39
CA LYS A 351 14.31 2.46 15.65
C LYS A 351 13.53 1.25 16.17
N PRO A 352 14.01 0.00 16.03
CA PRO A 352 13.32 -1.14 16.62
C PRO A 352 13.25 -1.04 18.15
N TYR A 353 14.25 -0.41 18.80
CA TYR A 353 14.21 -0.10 20.24
C TYR A 353 12.97 0.71 20.61
N THR A 354 12.74 1.85 19.97
CA THR A 354 11.62 2.75 20.34
C THR A 354 10.27 2.12 20.01
N ALA A 355 10.18 1.35 18.93
CA ALA A 355 8.98 0.55 18.63
C ALA A 355 8.67 -0.44 19.77
N LEU A 356 9.64 -1.24 20.21
CA LEU A 356 9.48 -2.18 21.34
C LEU A 356 9.19 -1.46 22.67
N MET A 357 9.83 -0.32 22.92
CA MET A 357 9.56 0.48 24.12
C MET A 357 8.13 1.01 24.15
N SER A 358 7.62 1.51 23.02
CA SER A 358 6.22 1.96 22.91
C SER A 358 5.22 0.80 23.04
N PHE A 359 5.57 -0.41 22.56
CA PHE A 359 4.81 -1.64 22.80
C PHE A 359 4.70 -1.95 24.30
N LEU A 360 5.84 -1.93 25.02
CA LEU A 360 5.87 -2.15 26.47
C LEU A 360 5.05 -1.10 27.24
N PHE A 361 5.03 0.14 26.77
CA PHE A 361 4.33 1.27 27.41
C PHE A 361 2.82 1.28 27.17
N THR A 362 2.32 0.62 26.14
CA THR A 362 0.91 0.76 25.72
C THR A 362 0.10 -0.52 25.80
N GLN A 363 0.66 -1.68 25.43
CA GLN A 363 -0.13 -2.90 25.32
C GLN A 363 -0.44 -3.54 26.68
N ASN A 364 -1.51 -4.34 26.77
CA ASN A 364 -1.84 -5.10 27.99
C ASN A 364 -0.95 -6.34 28.13
N LEU A 365 0.24 -6.12 28.68
CA LEU A 365 1.28 -7.14 28.80
C LEU A 365 1.32 -7.80 30.18
N GLY A 366 0.45 -7.44 31.13
CA GLY A 366 0.49 -8.00 32.49
C GLY A 366 1.85 -7.82 33.21
N LEU A 367 2.66 -6.83 32.82
CA LEU A 367 4.00 -6.59 33.39
C LEU A 367 3.97 -5.90 34.76
N ASN A 368 2.78 -5.55 35.24
CA ASN A 368 2.50 -4.97 36.54
C ASN A 368 2.19 -6.01 37.64
N THR A 369 2.16 -7.28 37.27
CA THR A 369 1.85 -8.40 38.17
C THR A 369 2.93 -9.48 38.08
N ASP A 370 3.09 -10.25 39.15
CA ASP A 370 4.07 -11.36 39.17
C ASP A 370 3.58 -12.54 38.34
N ARG A 371 2.25 -12.73 38.30
CA ARG A 371 1.57 -13.75 37.50
C ARG A 371 0.59 -13.07 36.54
N PRO A 372 0.69 -13.33 35.23
CA PRO A 372 -0.25 -12.79 34.25
C PRO A 372 -1.69 -13.17 34.59
N ASP A 373 -2.62 -12.26 34.31
CA ASP A 373 -4.05 -12.54 34.43
C ASP A 373 -4.44 -13.64 33.42
N PRO A 374 -4.97 -14.79 33.87
CA PRO A 374 -5.36 -15.87 32.98
C PRO A 374 -6.55 -15.52 32.08
N THR A 375 -7.28 -14.43 32.35
CA THR A 375 -8.47 -14.00 31.60
C THR A 375 -8.15 -13.07 30.43
N VAL A 376 -6.91 -12.60 30.32
CA VAL A 376 -6.48 -11.66 29.27
C VAL A 376 -5.58 -12.38 28.27
N CYS A 377 -5.90 -12.26 26.98
CA CYS A 377 -4.99 -12.76 25.95
C CYS A 377 -3.85 -11.75 25.74
N ARG A 378 -2.69 -12.13 26.24
CA ARG A 378 -1.48 -11.31 26.21
C ARG A 378 -0.93 -11.19 24.77
N PRO A 379 -0.80 -9.99 24.21
CA PRO A 379 -0.21 -9.81 22.89
C PRO A 379 1.30 -10.07 22.93
N GLN A 380 1.82 -10.54 21.80
CA GLN A 380 3.24 -10.79 21.59
C GLN A 380 3.78 -9.92 20.46
N PHE A 381 5.06 -9.60 20.53
CA PHE A 381 5.80 -8.90 19.51
C PHE A 381 6.88 -9.80 18.94
N TRP A 382 6.76 -10.18 17.67
CA TRP A 382 7.71 -11.02 16.96
C TRP A 382 8.54 -10.15 16.02
N LEU A 383 9.79 -9.92 16.39
CA LEU A 383 10.76 -9.20 15.57
C LEU A 383 11.56 -10.19 14.73
N TRP A 384 11.36 -10.13 13.42
CA TRP A 384 12.04 -10.95 12.43
C TRP A 384 13.29 -10.23 11.95
N ILE A 385 14.45 -10.79 12.27
CA ILE A 385 15.75 -10.21 11.96
C ILE A 385 16.36 -10.91 10.77
N ASN A 386 16.64 -10.13 9.73
CA ASN A 386 17.52 -10.54 8.64
C ASN A 386 18.96 -10.12 8.98
N PRO A 387 19.86 -11.08 9.27
CA PRO A 387 21.22 -10.77 9.75
C PRO A 387 22.16 -10.27 8.65
N GLY A 388 21.76 -10.37 7.38
CA GLY A 388 22.58 -9.99 6.24
C GLY A 388 21.81 -9.20 5.19
N PRO A 389 22.41 -8.95 4.02
CA PRO A 389 21.73 -8.28 2.92
C PRO A 389 20.48 -9.03 2.47
N ALA A 390 19.50 -8.31 1.91
CA ALA A 390 18.19 -8.88 1.57
C ALA A 390 18.23 -10.09 0.62
N ALA A 391 19.26 -10.20 -0.23
CA ALA A 391 19.44 -11.30 -1.17
C ALA A 391 20.27 -12.48 -0.61
N ALA A 392 20.82 -12.36 0.61
CA ALA A 392 21.68 -13.39 1.19
C ALA A 392 20.87 -14.54 1.78
N VAL A 393 21.37 -15.77 1.60
CA VAL A 393 20.84 -16.95 2.29
C VAL A 393 21.52 -17.06 3.65
N PRO A 394 20.76 -17.18 4.77
CA PRO A 394 21.36 -17.34 6.09
C PRO A 394 22.27 -18.57 6.16
N ASN A 395 23.42 -18.44 6.84
CA ASN A 395 24.33 -19.55 7.11
C ASN A 395 23.78 -20.47 8.22
N PRO A 396 24.35 -21.67 8.45
CA PRO A 396 23.87 -22.59 9.49
C PRO A 396 23.99 -22.07 10.94
N SER A 397 24.94 -21.17 11.23
CA SER A 397 25.12 -20.55 12.55
C SER A 397 24.29 -19.29 12.75
N ALA A 398 23.51 -18.85 11.75
CA ALA A 398 22.88 -17.54 11.71
C ALA A 398 21.96 -17.27 12.90
N LEU A 399 21.29 -18.30 13.43
CA LEU A 399 20.47 -18.16 14.64
C LEU A 399 21.33 -17.81 15.86
N SER A 400 22.44 -18.54 16.07
CA SER A 400 23.35 -18.29 17.19
C SER A 400 24.02 -16.93 17.03
N ASP A 401 24.52 -16.63 15.83
CA ASP A 401 25.18 -15.37 15.50
C ASP A 401 24.23 -14.18 15.72
N MET A 402 22.96 -14.31 15.32
CA MET A 402 21.92 -13.31 15.56
C MET A 402 21.74 -13.05 17.07
N PHE A 403 21.58 -14.11 17.87
CA PHE A 403 21.41 -13.94 19.32
C PHE A 403 22.67 -13.39 20.00
N ASP A 404 23.86 -13.74 19.54
CA ASP A 404 25.11 -13.20 20.08
C ASP A 404 25.28 -11.72 19.70
N GLN A 405 24.87 -11.32 18.50
CA GLN A 405 24.79 -9.90 18.13
C GLN A 405 23.78 -9.14 19.00
N LEU A 406 22.59 -9.71 19.25
CA LEU A 406 21.58 -9.07 20.11
C LEU A 406 22.08 -8.90 21.55
N LYS A 407 22.75 -9.89 22.12
CA LYS A 407 23.32 -9.82 23.48
C LYS A 407 24.40 -8.74 23.60
N ASN A 408 25.22 -8.58 22.56
CA ASN A 408 26.33 -7.62 22.55
C ASN A 408 25.91 -6.22 22.09
N ASN A 409 24.67 -6.04 21.64
CA ASN A 409 24.14 -4.74 21.20
C ASN A 409 23.46 -4.02 22.37
N ALA A 410 23.88 -2.77 22.63
CA ALA A 410 23.35 -1.96 23.73
C ALA A 410 21.84 -1.71 23.61
N TRP A 411 21.33 -1.48 22.40
CA TRP A 411 19.91 -1.22 22.14
C TRP A 411 19.04 -2.46 22.26
N ALA A 412 19.55 -3.63 21.86
CA ALA A 412 18.75 -4.86 21.82
C ALA A 412 18.78 -5.66 23.12
N SER A 413 19.93 -5.70 23.80
CA SER A 413 20.15 -6.53 24.98
C SER A 413 19.13 -6.35 26.12
N PRO A 414 18.54 -5.16 26.38
CA PRO A 414 17.52 -5.01 27.42
C PRO A 414 16.30 -5.91 27.20
N PHE A 415 15.92 -6.17 25.95
CA PHE A 415 14.77 -6.99 25.60
C PHE A 415 15.01 -8.49 25.73
N LEU A 416 16.26 -8.92 25.94
CA LEU A 416 16.60 -10.31 26.27
C LEU A 416 16.43 -10.62 27.76
N HIS A 417 16.08 -9.62 28.59
CA HIS A 417 15.81 -9.84 30.00
C HIS A 417 14.64 -10.82 30.19
N PRO A 418 14.71 -11.78 31.14
CA PRO A 418 13.67 -12.79 31.35
C PRO A 418 12.27 -12.23 31.58
N ARG A 419 12.16 -10.99 32.06
CA ARG A 419 10.88 -10.29 32.25
C ARG A 419 10.10 -10.09 30.95
N PHE A 420 10.79 -9.96 29.82
CA PHE A 420 10.18 -9.68 28.51
C PHE A 420 10.08 -10.92 27.62
N LYS A 421 10.63 -12.06 28.04
CA LYS A 421 10.77 -13.28 27.23
C LYS A 421 9.45 -13.81 26.65
N ASP A 422 8.32 -13.54 27.31
CA ASP A 422 7.00 -14.06 26.92
C ASP A 422 6.22 -13.09 26.02
N VAL A 423 6.71 -11.83 25.89
CA VAL A 423 6.06 -10.76 25.12
C VAL A 423 6.88 -10.28 23.94
N ILE A 424 8.20 -10.42 23.96
CA ILE A 424 9.08 -10.06 22.85
C ILE A 424 9.82 -11.33 22.40
N GLN A 425 9.67 -11.67 21.12
CA GLN A 425 10.30 -12.83 20.49
C GLN A 425 11.19 -12.35 19.34
N PHE A 426 12.48 -12.67 19.41
CA PHE A 426 13.40 -12.48 18.31
C PHE A 426 13.40 -13.74 17.44
N LYS A 427 13.16 -13.57 16.14
CA LYS A 427 13.09 -14.67 15.17
C LYS A 427 14.04 -14.40 14.01
N LEU A 428 14.71 -15.44 13.55
CA LEU A 428 15.54 -15.37 12.35
C LEU A 428 14.64 -15.29 11.11
N TRP A 429 14.90 -14.34 10.23
CA TRP A 429 14.29 -14.32 8.90
C TRP A 429 15.08 -15.18 7.92
N ASN A 430 14.38 -16.04 7.20
CA ASN A 430 14.94 -16.84 6.11
C ASN A 430 13.99 -16.83 4.92
N THR A 431 14.29 -16.01 3.90
CA THR A 431 13.41 -15.83 2.72
C THR A 431 13.02 -17.15 2.05
N THR A 432 13.95 -18.11 1.94
CA THR A 432 13.68 -19.40 1.30
C THR A 432 12.71 -20.23 2.12
N GLU A 433 12.96 -20.39 3.42
CA GLU A 433 12.07 -21.08 4.35
C GLU A 433 10.68 -20.43 4.36
N GLN A 434 10.65 -19.11 4.35
CA GLN A 434 9.40 -18.36 4.39
C GLN A 434 8.56 -18.54 3.13
N LEU A 435 9.16 -18.52 1.93
CA LEU A 435 8.46 -18.76 0.67
C LEU A 435 8.07 -20.24 0.48
N ASP A 436 8.91 -21.18 0.90
CA ASP A 436 8.60 -22.62 0.88
C ASP A 436 7.47 -22.98 1.84
N GLY A 437 7.31 -22.19 2.90
CA GLY A 437 6.24 -22.31 3.86
C GLY A 437 4.88 -21.80 3.39
N ILE A 438 4.74 -21.37 2.13
CA ILE A 438 3.49 -20.86 1.54
C ILE A 438 2.99 -21.90 0.52
N PRO A 439 2.00 -22.72 0.87
CA PRO A 439 1.51 -23.81 0.02
C PRO A 439 1.10 -23.37 -1.39
N GLU A 440 0.63 -22.13 -1.52
CA GLU A 440 0.14 -21.54 -2.75
C GLU A 440 1.24 -21.29 -3.78
N ILE A 441 2.49 -21.08 -3.37
CA ILE A 441 3.56 -20.67 -4.28
C ILE A 441 4.85 -21.50 -4.16
N LYS A 442 4.97 -22.36 -3.13
CA LYS A 442 6.19 -23.14 -2.81
C LYS A 442 6.82 -23.86 -4.01
N ASP A 443 6.00 -24.35 -4.93
CA ASP A 443 6.44 -25.17 -6.07
C ASP A 443 6.73 -24.33 -7.33
N GLU A 444 6.33 -23.05 -7.36
CA GLU A 444 6.37 -22.19 -8.55
C GLU A 444 7.31 -20.98 -8.39
N TRP A 445 7.49 -20.45 -7.18
CA TRP A 445 8.16 -19.16 -6.97
C TRP A 445 9.61 -19.13 -7.49
N ARG A 446 10.32 -20.26 -7.44
CA ARG A 446 11.70 -20.40 -7.94
C ARG A 446 11.83 -20.29 -9.45
N SER A 447 10.74 -20.45 -10.19
CA SER A 447 10.74 -20.28 -11.65
C SER A 447 10.84 -18.80 -12.07
N LEU A 448 10.62 -17.87 -11.13
CA LEU A 448 10.75 -16.45 -11.38
C LEU A 448 12.23 -16.05 -11.46
N GLY A 449 12.56 -15.22 -12.46
CA GLY A 449 13.93 -14.74 -12.66
C GLY A 449 14.43 -13.74 -11.61
N SER A 450 13.54 -13.12 -10.83
CA SER A 450 13.87 -12.24 -9.70
C SER A 450 12.73 -12.23 -8.70
N LEU A 451 13.07 -12.13 -7.41
CA LEU A 451 12.12 -11.92 -6.30
C LEU A 451 11.91 -10.43 -6.02
N PHE A 452 12.80 -9.57 -6.52
CA PHE A 452 12.84 -8.15 -6.17
C PHE A 452 12.11 -7.33 -7.23
N ASN A 453 10.80 -7.32 -7.15
CA ASN A 453 9.93 -6.51 -8.00
C ASN A 453 9.16 -5.50 -7.15
N SER A 454 9.20 -4.23 -7.57
CA SER A 454 8.52 -3.14 -6.88
C SER A 454 7.77 -2.27 -7.87
N GLY A 455 6.45 -2.29 -7.83
CA GLY A 455 5.64 -1.43 -8.70
C GLY A 455 5.86 -1.71 -10.19
N GLY A 456 6.13 -2.96 -10.55
CA GLY A 456 6.47 -3.40 -11.90
C GLY A 456 7.92 -3.14 -12.33
N TRP A 457 8.77 -2.61 -11.46
CA TRP A 457 10.19 -2.45 -11.72
C TRP A 457 10.99 -3.57 -11.04
N VAL A 458 11.60 -4.41 -11.87
CA VAL A 458 12.40 -5.56 -11.42
C VAL A 458 13.84 -5.12 -11.16
N GLU A 459 14.24 -5.14 -9.90
CA GLU A 459 15.62 -4.94 -9.48
C GLU A 459 16.46 -6.15 -9.91
N LYS A 460 17.54 -5.87 -10.64
CA LYS A 460 18.50 -6.91 -11.07
C LYS A 460 19.52 -7.09 -9.97
N VAL A 461 19.54 -8.28 -9.38
CA VAL A 461 20.58 -8.71 -8.44
C VAL A 461 21.71 -9.35 -9.28
N PRO A 462 22.92 -8.76 -9.37
CA PRO A 462 24.04 -9.42 -10.00
C PRO A 462 24.31 -10.77 -9.31
N ALA A 463 24.50 -11.84 -10.09
CA ALA A 463 24.89 -13.13 -9.55
C ALA A 463 26.26 -13.00 -8.82
N PRO A 464 26.47 -13.67 -7.68
CA PRO A 464 27.76 -13.66 -7.01
C PRO A 464 28.84 -14.18 -7.99
N ALA A 465 29.87 -13.37 -8.21
CA ALA A 465 30.96 -13.67 -9.11
C ALA A 465 31.89 -14.71 -8.48
N ASP A 466 31.52 -15.98 -8.55
CA ASP A 466 32.42 -17.10 -8.28
C ASP A 466 32.03 -18.30 -9.13
N SER A 467 32.42 -18.28 -10.42
CA SER A 467 32.44 -19.45 -11.32
C SER A 467 33.10 -19.14 -12.69
N GLN A 468 34.26 -18.48 -12.75
CA GLN A 468 35.08 -18.52 -13.99
C GLN A 468 36.58 -18.66 -13.69
N SER A 469 37.00 -19.93 -13.70
CA SER A 469 38.24 -20.46 -14.27
C SER A 469 39.54 -19.69 -14.09
N VAL A 470 40.39 -20.29 -13.25
CA VAL A 470 41.85 -20.29 -13.32
C VAL A 470 42.33 -20.50 -14.76
N SER A 471 42.99 -19.50 -15.35
CA SER A 471 44.02 -19.74 -16.38
C SER A 471 44.92 -18.52 -16.64
N ASN A 472 46.21 -18.76 -16.39
CA ASN A 472 47.42 -18.17 -16.96
C ASN A 472 47.88 -16.78 -16.52
N ALA A 473 48.80 -16.82 -15.55
CA ALA A 473 49.81 -15.81 -15.32
C ALA A 473 50.80 -15.71 -16.49
N THR A 474 51.10 -14.48 -16.91
CA THR A 474 52.38 -14.12 -17.53
C THR A 474 52.79 -12.71 -17.09
N ILE A 475 54.09 -12.55 -16.87
CA ILE A 475 54.78 -11.52 -16.08
C ILE A 475 55.19 -10.31 -16.95
N ALA A 476 55.00 -9.08 -16.45
CA ALA A 476 55.86 -7.92 -16.73
C ALA A 476 55.64 -6.77 -15.68
N PRO A 477 56.69 -6.08 -15.17
CA PRO A 477 56.58 -4.98 -14.19
C PRO A 477 56.97 -3.60 -14.80
N PRO A 478 57.14 -2.50 -14.04
CA PRO A 478 56.07 -1.60 -13.57
C PRO A 478 56.31 -0.13 -13.99
N VAL A 479 55.34 0.59 -14.56
CA VAL A 479 55.46 2.07 -14.64
C VAL A 479 54.11 2.80 -14.65
N SER A 480 53.93 3.64 -13.62
CA SER A 480 53.12 4.87 -13.52
C SER A 480 51.74 4.94 -14.21
N SER A 481 50.69 4.71 -13.43
CA SER A 481 49.33 5.16 -13.78
C SER A 481 48.96 6.42 -12.99
N ALA A 482 48.99 7.54 -13.70
CA ALA A 482 48.24 8.74 -13.37
C ALA A 482 46.73 8.45 -13.30
N ALA A 483 46.07 9.12 -12.35
CA ALA A 483 44.66 9.50 -12.32
C ALA A 483 43.70 8.75 -13.25
N ALA A 484 43.01 7.75 -12.71
CA ALA A 484 41.66 7.38 -13.13
C ALA A 484 40.71 7.63 -11.95
N LYS A 485 39.77 8.55 -12.15
CA LYS A 485 38.66 8.85 -11.24
C LYS A 485 37.85 7.56 -11.01
N ALA A 486 37.85 7.06 -9.78
CA ALA A 486 36.88 6.08 -9.34
C ALA A 486 35.53 6.78 -9.09
N SER A 487 34.52 6.41 -9.86
CA SER A 487 33.11 6.69 -9.59
C SER A 487 32.61 5.69 -8.53
N GLY A 488 32.70 6.08 -7.25
CA GLY A 488 32.46 5.19 -6.11
C GLY A 488 31.03 5.15 -5.57
N ASP A 489 29.99 4.97 -6.40
CA ASP A 489 28.58 4.97 -5.91
C ASP A 489 27.73 3.76 -6.35
N GLU A 490 28.19 2.90 -7.26
CA GLU A 490 27.40 1.74 -7.73
C GLU A 490 27.71 0.41 -7.00
N ASP A 491 28.85 0.29 -6.33
CA ASP A 491 29.41 -1.02 -5.92
C ASP A 491 28.89 -1.61 -4.60
N ASP A 492 28.00 -0.95 -3.86
CA ASP A 492 27.49 -1.50 -2.58
C ASP A 492 25.97 -1.41 -2.43
N LYS A 493 25.25 -1.92 -3.43
CA LYS A 493 23.80 -2.20 -3.33
C LYS A 493 23.52 -3.63 -2.86
N LEU A 494 24.42 -4.56 -3.16
CA LEU A 494 24.27 -5.99 -2.85
C LEU A 494 24.57 -6.34 -1.39
N ASN A 495 25.55 -5.65 -0.77
CA ASN A 495 25.92 -5.90 0.62
C ASN A 495 25.33 -4.88 1.59
N ARG A 496 24.48 -3.96 1.08
CA ARG A 496 23.85 -2.92 1.89
C ARG A 496 22.87 -3.53 2.88
N VAL A 497 22.94 -3.02 4.10
CA VAL A 497 21.95 -3.30 5.12
C VAL A 497 21.53 -2.01 5.79
N GLY A 498 20.30 -1.58 5.51
CA GLY A 498 19.71 -0.36 6.03
C GLY A 498 20.07 0.91 5.26
N SER A 499 19.32 1.97 5.53
CA SER A 499 19.46 3.29 4.87
C SER A 499 20.19 4.28 5.77
N LYS A 500 21.28 4.89 5.29
CA LYS A 500 22.04 5.91 6.03
C LYS A 500 21.62 7.35 5.69
N SER A 501 20.95 7.54 4.56
CA SER A 501 20.48 8.82 4.03
C SER A 501 19.43 8.57 2.94
N PRO A 502 18.70 9.59 2.46
CA PRO A 502 17.84 9.47 1.29
C PRO A 502 18.58 9.02 0.02
N SER A 503 19.84 9.44 -0.15
CA SER A 503 20.67 9.09 -1.31
C SER A 503 21.23 7.66 -1.26
N SER A 504 21.29 7.05 -0.08
CA SER A 504 21.78 5.67 0.14
C SER A 504 20.65 4.69 0.49
N TYR A 505 19.43 4.97 0.03
CA TYR A 505 18.23 4.18 0.33
C TYR A 505 18.37 2.70 -0.08
N ASP A 506 18.10 1.79 0.85
CA ASP A 506 18.22 0.34 0.66
C ASP A 506 16.94 -0.27 0.05
N ARG A 507 16.85 -0.22 -1.28
CA ARG A 507 15.66 -0.68 -2.02
C ARG A 507 15.41 -2.18 -1.90
N LEU A 508 16.45 -3.02 -1.86
CA LEU A 508 16.27 -4.47 -1.80
C LEU A 508 15.65 -4.89 -0.46
N SER A 509 16.10 -4.27 0.63
CA SER A 509 15.52 -4.45 1.95
C SER A 509 14.07 -3.97 2.03
N VAL A 510 13.73 -2.88 1.35
CA VAL A 510 12.34 -2.38 1.29
C VAL A 510 11.44 -3.35 0.54
N ILE A 511 11.88 -3.88 -0.60
CA ILE A 511 11.11 -4.88 -1.35
C ILE A 511 10.93 -6.17 -0.55
N LEU A 512 11.98 -6.59 0.17
CA LEU A 512 11.90 -7.74 1.06
C LEU A 512 10.93 -7.47 2.22
N SER A 513 10.94 -6.26 2.79
CA SER A 513 10.00 -5.83 3.83
C SER A 513 8.57 -5.88 3.31
N ASP A 514 8.28 -5.30 2.13
CA ASP A 514 6.97 -5.36 1.47
C ASP A 514 6.47 -6.81 1.36
N MET A 515 7.31 -7.72 0.88
CA MET A 515 6.96 -9.15 0.80
C MET A 515 6.76 -9.77 2.19
N ALA A 516 7.65 -9.48 3.16
CA ALA A 516 7.58 -10.03 4.51
C ALA A 516 6.25 -9.71 5.20
N ARG A 517 5.67 -8.52 4.99
CA ARG A 517 4.38 -8.13 5.60
C ARG A 517 3.27 -9.12 5.27
N PHE A 518 3.17 -9.52 4.00
CA PHE A 518 2.15 -10.45 3.51
C PHE A 518 2.47 -11.89 3.91
N ILE A 519 3.74 -12.29 3.82
CA ILE A 519 4.17 -13.65 4.20
C ILE A 519 3.85 -13.93 5.66
N LEU A 520 4.28 -13.03 6.55
CA LEU A 520 4.16 -13.24 7.98
C LEU A 520 2.70 -13.30 8.41
N THR A 521 1.88 -12.36 7.94
CA THR A 521 0.47 -12.30 8.30
C THR A 521 -0.36 -13.43 7.66
N HIS A 522 0.01 -13.93 6.47
CA HIS A 522 -0.65 -15.11 5.89
C HIS A 522 -0.26 -16.42 6.59
N ARG A 523 1.01 -16.58 6.97
CA ARG A 523 1.50 -17.82 7.61
C ARG A 523 1.14 -17.92 9.09
N TYR A 524 1.18 -16.79 9.80
CA TYR A 524 1.06 -16.75 11.25
C TYR A 524 -0.16 -15.98 11.75
N GLY A 525 -0.91 -15.30 10.88
CA GLY A 525 -1.97 -14.38 11.29
C GLY A 525 -1.39 -13.09 11.89
N GLY A 526 -2.19 -12.39 12.68
CA GLY A 526 -1.73 -11.21 13.41
C GLY A 526 -1.60 -9.95 12.53
N ILE A 527 -0.81 -8.99 13.02
CA ILE A 527 -0.66 -7.67 12.41
C ILE A 527 0.81 -7.36 12.19
N TYR A 528 1.16 -7.00 10.96
CA TYR A 528 2.46 -6.46 10.63
C TYR A 528 2.55 -4.95 10.86
N LEU A 529 3.70 -4.50 11.36
CA LEU A 529 4.09 -3.10 11.57
C LEU A 529 5.48 -2.85 11.00
N ASP A 530 5.64 -1.74 10.28
CA ASP A 530 6.99 -1.28 9.93
C ASP A 530 7.77 -0.80 11.14
N ALA A 531 9.10 -0.84 11.00
CA ALA A 531 10.04 -0.41 12.02
C ALA A 531 9.95 1.08 12.39
N ASP A 532 9.32 1.88 11.54
CA ASP A 532 9.03 3.29 11.76
C ASP A 532 7.61 3.56 12.27
N THR A 533 7.03 2.59 12.99
CA THR A 533 5.75 2.73 13.70
C THR A 533 5.94 2.68 15.22
N ILE A 534 5.34 3.63 15.95
CA ILE A 534 5.26 3.63 17.42
C ILE A 534 3.82 3.45 17.89
N PHE A 535 3.61 2.71 18.97
CA PHE A 535 2.29 2.47 19.56
C PHE A 535 1.85 3.66 20.42
N LEU A 536 0.56 4.01 20.34
CA LEU A 536 -0.03 5.14 21.07
C LEU A 536 -1.16 4.75 22.04
N ARG A 537 -1.63 3.50 21.99
CA ARG A 537 -2.62 2.90 22.92
C ARG A 537 -2.63 1.39 22.75
N ASP A 538 -3.39 0.72 23.61
CA ASP A 538 -3.69 -0.71 23.52
C ASP A 538 -4.58 -1.02 22.30
N TRP A 539 -4.33 -2.16 21.64
CA TRP A 539 -4.96 -2.59 20.40
C TRP A 539 -6.04 -3.67 20.61
N GLU A 540 -6.44 -3.96 21.86
CA GLU A 540 -7.53 -4.90 22.22
C GLU A 540 -8.69 -4.91 21.22
N GLU A 541 -9.25 -3.73 20.94
CA GLU A 541 -10.43 -3.56 20.09
C GLU A 541 -10.14 -3.86 18.60
N LEU A 542 -8.91 -3.61 18.15
CA LEU A 542 -8.47 -3.99 16.80
C LEU A 542 -8.28 -5.48 16.68
N TRP A 543 -7.81 -6.18 17.73
CA TRP A 543 -7.71 -7.63 17.73
C TRP A 543 -9.08 -8.29 17.54
N GLY A 544 -10.10 -7.75 18.21
CA GLY A 544 -11.49 -8.19 18.10
C GLY A 544 -12.08 -8.08 16.69
N TRP A 545 -11.64 -7.13 15.86
CA TRP A 545 -12.09 -7.01 14.47
C TRP A 545 -11.51 -8.12 13.60
N ARG A 546 -12.27 -9.19 13.28
CA ARG A 546 -11.74 -10.35 12.55
C ARG A 546 -11.43 -10.14 11.06
N GLY A 547 -11.74 -8.98 10.49
CA GLY A 547 -11.47 -8.71 9.07
C GLY A 547 -10.01 -8.32 8.79
N ALA A 548 -9.58 -8.52 7.55
CA ALA A 548 -8.29 -8.04 7.08
C ALA A 548 -8.35 -6.52 6.83
N PHE A 549 -7.23 -5.83 7.07
CA PHE A 549 -7.13 -4.40 6.81
C PHE A 549 -5.72 -3.95 6.53
N ALA A 550 -5.59 -2.84 5.80
CA ALA A 550 -4.38 -2.06 5.73
C ALA A 550 -4.74 -0.57 5.72
N TYR A 551 -3.88 0.27 6.28
CA TYR A 551 -4.17 1.69 6.28
C TYR A 551 -3.86 2.35 4.92
N ARG A 552 -4.52 3.48 4.68
CA ARG A 552 -4.54 4.24 3.44
C ARG A 552 -3.17 4.85 3.11
N TRP A 553 -2.97 5.19 1.83
CA TRP A 553 -1.84 5.99 1.38
C TRP A 553 -2.25 7.47 1.31
N SER A 554 -2.29 8.15 2.46
CA SER A 554 -2.69 9.57 2.53
C SER A 554 -4.03 9.80 1.82
N ARG A 555 -4.16 10.87 1.03
CA ARG A 555 -5.33 11.20 0.22
C ARG A 555 -5.66 10.19 -0.87
N LEU A 556 -4.74 9.28 -1.23
CA LEU A 556 -4.97 8.33 -2.34
C LEU A 556 -5.85 7.16 -1.89
N GLU A 557 -6.72 6.69 -2.77
CA GLU A 557 -7.49 5.46 -2.57
C GLU A 557 -6.63 4.22 -2.83
N LYS A 558 -5.52 4.11 -2.10
CA LYS A 558 -4.51 3.04 -2.19
C LYS A 558 -4.04 2.67 -0.78
N TYR A 559 -3.34 1.55 -0.63
CA TYR A 559 -2.82 1.09 0.65
C TYR A 559 -1.36 1.52 0.84
N ASN A 560 -0.94 1.76 2.09
CA ASN A 560 0.48 1.86 2.46
C ASN A 560 1.04 0.55 3.03
N THR A 561 0.22 -0.23 3.74
CA THR A 561 0.58 -1.54 4.32
C THR A 561 1.70 -1.54 5.37
N ALA A 562 2.26 -0.39 5.77
CA ALA A 562 3.12 -0.32 6.97
C ALA A 562 2.38 -0.78 8.24
N VAL A 563 1.05 -0.70 8.25
CA VAL A 563 0.18 -1.47 9.15
C VAL A 563 -0.71 -2.36 8.28
N LEU A 564 -0.57 -3.68 8.43
CA LEU A 564 -1.30 -4.69 7.66
C LEU A 564 -1.76 -5.83 8.57
N ARG A 565 -3.04 -6.15 8.54
CA ARG A 565 -3.63 -7.35 9.13
C ARG A 565 -4.10 -8.29 8.03
N LEU A 566 -3.68 -9.55 8.09
CA LEU A 566 -4.30 -10.65 7.36
C LEU A 566 -4.65 -11.78 8.33
N ASN A 567 -5.58 -12.64 7.93
CA ASN A 567 -5.90 -13.84 8.66
C ASN A 567 -5.04 -15.00 8.15
N LYS A 568 -4.67 -15.89 9.08
CA LYS A 568 -3.82 -17.05 8.78
C LYS A 568 -4.50 -17.96 7.75
N GLY A 569 -3.80 -18.27 6.67
CA GLY A 569 -4.28 -19.22 5.65
C GLY A 569 -5.61 -18.85 5.00
N SER A 570 -5.94 -17.55 4.92
CA SER A 570 -7.24 -17.09 4.45
C SER A 570 -7.38 -17.17 2.92
N ALA A 571 -8.61 -17.16 2.41
CA ALA A 571 -8.88 -17.13 0.97
C ALA A 571 -8.38 -15.83 0.31
N LEU A 572 -8.47 -14.69 1.00
CA LEU A 572 -7.90 -13.41 0.61
C LEU A 572 -6.37 -13.49 0.54
N GLY A 573 -5.72 -14.11 1.53
CA GLY A 573 -4.27 -14.36 1.50
C GLY A 573 -3.87 -15.20 0.29
N THR A 574 -4.59 -16.30 0.04
CA THR A 574 -4.42 -17.15 -1.14
C THR A 574 -4.56 -16.36 -2.44
N PHE A 575 -5.59 -15.52 -2.54
CA PHE A 575 -5.82 -14.62 -3.66
C PHE A 575 -4.62 -13.69 -3.89
N LEU A 576 -4.12 -13.04 -2.84
CA LEU A 576 -3.00 -12.10 -2.92
C LEU A 576 -1.72 -12.80 -3.41
N PHE A 577 -1.38 -13.97 -2.86
CA PHE A 577 -0.16 -14.69 -3.23
C PHE A 577 -0.19 -15.20 -4.67
N ARG A 578 -1.28 -15.83 -5.12
CA ARG A 578 -1.39 -16.30 -6.51
C ARG A 578 -1.43 -15.13 -7.50
N THR A 579 -2.14 -14.04 -7.14
CA THR A 579 -2.17 -12.83 -7.98
C THR A 579 -0.78 -12.20 -8.07
N ALA A 580 -0.07 -12.05 -6.96
CA ALA A 580 1.30 -11.54 -6.94
C ALA A 580 2.23 -12.41 -7.79
N LEU A 581 2.18 -13.74 -7.63
CA LEU A 581 3.00 -14.68 -8.41
C LEU A 581 2.81 -14.49 -9.93
N LYS A 582 1.56 -14.42 -10.41
CA LYS A 582 1.23 -14.15 -11.83
C LYS A 582 1.53 -12.71 -12.28
N ASN A 583 1.87 -11.84 -11.34
CA ASN A 583 2.27 -10.46 -11.57
C ASN A 583 3.73 -10.20 -11.18
N GLY A 584 4.57 -11.24 -11.13
CA GLY A 584 6.01 -11.12 -10.91
C GLY A 584 6.41 -10.88 -9.46
N LEU A 585 5.64 -11.45 -8.53
CA LEU A 585 5.84 -11.38 -7.08
C LEU A 585 5.92 -9.95 -6.51
N ASP A 586 5.14 -9.03 -7.09
CA ASP A 586 5.13 -7.63 -6.70
C ASP A 586 4.16 -7.37 -5.55
N PHE A 587 4.70 -7.24 -4.34
CA PHE A 587 3.95 -6.92 -3.12
C PHE A 587 3.93 -5.43 -2.79
N HIS A 588 4.38 -4.57 -3.71
CA HIS A 588 4.40 -3.13 -3.47
C HIS A 588 2.97 -2.62 -3.15
N PRO A 589 2.78 -1.73 -2.15
CA PRO A 589 1.45 -1.36 -1.66
C PRO A 589 0.52 -0.80 -2.74
N MET A 590 1.07 -0.03 -3.68
CA MET A 590 0.33 0.50 -4.83
C MET A 590 -0.13 -0.59 -5.78
N THR A 591 0.65 -1.65 -5.92
CA THR A 591 0.32 -2.80 -6.77
C THR A 591 -0.78 -3.64 -6.12
N ILE A 592 -0.71 -3.86 -4.80
CA ILE A 592 -1.76 -4.52 -4.03
C ILE A 592 -3.11 -3.80 -4.18
N ALA A 593 -3.10 -2.47 -4.13
CA ALA A 593 -4.30 -1.67 -4.37
C ALA A 593 -4.94 -1.92 -5.75
N ARG A 594 -4.13 -2.23 -6.78
CA ARG A 594 -4.65 -2.61 -8.10
C ARG A 594 -5.20 -4.03 -8.10
N TYR A 595 -4.51 -4.97 -7.47
CA TYR A 595 -4.96 -6.35 -7.37
C TYR A 595 -6.36 -6.42 -6.76
N THR A 596 -6.55 -5.75 -5.62
CA THR A 596 -7.84 -5.74 -4.93
C THR A 596 -8.90 -4.98 -5.73
N LYS A 597 -8.54 -3.86 -6.37
CA LYS A 597 -9.49 -3.08 -7.18
C LYS A 597 -9.96 -3.83 -8.43
N ASP A 598 -9.04 -4.39 -9.21
CA ASP A 598 -9.36 -5.13 -10.44
C ASP A 598 -10.18 -6.41 -10.15
N ALA A 599 -10.03 -6.97 -8.95
CA ALA A 599 -10.74 -8.16 -8.48
C ALA A 599 -11.95 -7.87 -7.58
N TYR A 600 -12.27 -6.60 -7.31
CA TYR A 600 -13.35 -6.19 -6.41
C TYR A 600 -13.24 -6.77 -4.98
N MET A 601 -12.01 -6.81 -4.44
CA MET A 601 -11.65 -7.32 -3.11
C MET A 601 -11.36 -6.21 -2.09
N GLU A 602 -11.49 -4.93 -2.45
CA GLU A 602 -11.22 -3.79 -1.54
C GLU A 602 -12.07 -3.82 -0.25
N GLY A 603 -13.26 -4.44 -0.28
CA GLY A 603 -14.08 -4.63 0.92
C GLY A 603 -13.54 -5.72 1.86
N LEU A 604 -12.80 -6.70 1.35
CA LEU A 604 -12.21 -7.78 2.15
C LEU A 604 -10.85 -7.36 2.75
N LEU A 605 -10.03 -6.63 2.00
CA LEU A 605 -8.87 -5.92 2.54
C LEU A 605 -9.27 -4.48 2.85
N LEU A 606 -9.92 -4.27 4.01
CA LEU A 606 -10.49 -2.97 4.34
C LEU A 606 -9.39 -1.89 4.40
N ARG A 607 -9.62 -0.78 3.68
CA ARG A 607 -8.72 0.37 3.70
C ARG A 607 -9.09 1.30 4.86
N LEU A 608 -8.28 1.30 5.91
CA LEU A 608 -8.51 2.15 7.09
C LEU A 608 -7.90 3.55 6.91
N PRO A 609 -8.48 4.60 7.51
CA PRO A 609 -8.03 5.97 7.32
C PRO A 609 -6.75 6.26 8.10
N ASP A 610 -5.96 7.21 7.61
CA ASP A 610 -4.66 7.57 8.18
C ASP A 610 -4.76 7.99 9.66
N ALA A 611 -5.88 8.57 10.11
CA ALA A 611 -6.07 8.94 11.52
C ALA A 611 -5.78 7.83 12.54
N LEU A 612 -5.97 6.56 12.18
CA LEU A 612 -5.75 5.46 13.13
C LEU A 612 -4.25 5.18 13.36
N PHE A 613 -3.40 5.44 12.36
CA PHE A 613 -2.02 4.93 12.36
C PHE A 613 -0.97 5.97 11.95
N ASP A 614 -1.38 7.08 11.34
CA ASP A 614 -0.55 8.12 10.74
C ASP A 614 -1.32 9.44 10.61
N SER A 615 -1.57 10.05 11.77
CA SER A 615 -2.37 11.27 11.83
C SER A 615 -1.71 12.49 11.17
N ALA A 616 -0.40 12.47 10.90
CA ALA A 616 0.31 13.62 10.34
C ALA A 616 0.24 13.69 8.81
N TRP A 617 0.11 12.55 8.12
CA TRP A 617 0.42 12.45 6.69
C TRP A 617 -0.28 13.49 5.81
N LEU A 618 -1.61 13.65 5.96
CA LEU A 618 -2.37 14.61 5.14
C LEU A 618 -1.83 16.04 5.25
N ASN A 619 -1.45 16.48 6.45
CA ASN A 619 -0.91 17.82 6.66
C ASN A 619 0.45 18.02 5.99
N THR A 620 1.30 17.00 6.00
CA THR A 620 2.63 17.05 5.34
C THR A 620 2.51 17.18 3.82
N GLU A 621 1.37 16.79 3.26
CA GLU A 621 1.02 17.00 1.85
C GLU A 621 0.17 18.26 1.60
N GLN A 622 0.10 19.16 2.59
CA GLN A 622 -0.67 20.42 2.56
C GLN A 622 -2.20 20.26 2.54
N PHE A 623 -2.73 19.12 3.00
CA PHE A 623 -4.16 18.88 3.16
C PHE A 623 -4.60 19.10 4.61
N GLN A 624 -5.84 19.58 4.81
CA GLN A 624 -6.47 19.78 6.13
C GLN A 624 -5.70 20.71 7.10
N ILE A 625 -4.78 21.53 6.59
CA ILE A 625 -3.96 22.46 7.38
C ILE A 625 -4.78 23.55 8.09
N GLU A 626 -6.01 23.79 7.66
CA GLU A 626 -6.96 24.71 8.28
C GLU A 626 -7.55 24.18 9.59
N ARG A 627 -7.57 22.85 9.77
CA ARG A 627 -8.03 22.17 10.99
C ARG A 627 -7.14 20.96 11.27
N PRO A 628 -5.85 21.17 11.58
CA PRO A 628 -4.90 20.08 11.70
C PRO A 628 -5.15 19.27 12.98
N PRO A 629 -4.81 17.97 12.98
CA PRO A 629 -4.64 17.20 14.21
C PRO A 629 -3.53 17.79 15.10
N GLN A 630 -3.49 17.35 16.36
CA GLN A 630 -2.49 17.75 17.35
C GLN A 630 -1.53 16.57 17.62
N PRO A 631 -0.21 16.74 17.48
CA PRO A 631 0.50 17.96 17.03
C PRO A 631 0.30 18.29 15.55
N PHE A 632 0.46 19.57 15.22
CA PHE A 632 0.46 20.01 13.83
C PHE A 632 1.87 19.87 13.24
N PHE A 633 2.01 18.94 12.29
CA PHE A 633 3.22 18.74 11.48
C PHE A 633 2.99 19.21 10.05
N THR A 634 3.94 20.01 9.56
CA THR A 634 4.03 20.46 8.17
C THR A 634 5.01 19.62 7.35
N ASP A 635 5.95 18.96 8.02
CA ASP A 635 6.85 17.96 7.46
C ASP A 635 6.98 16.80 8.45
N PHE A 636 7.24 15.58 7.96
CA PHE A 636 7.47 14.43 8.84
C PHE A 636 8.69 14.61 9.75
N GLY A 637 9.68 15.39 9.31
CA GLY A 637 10.84 15.78 10.11
C GLY A 637 10.49 16.57 11.36
N ASP A 638 9.33 17.24 11.42
CA ASP A 638 8.87 18.01 12.59
C ASP A 638 8.73 17.13 13.86
N PHE A 639 8.58 15.81 13.67
CA PHE A 639 8.60 14.85 14.75
C PHE A 639 9.98 14.74 15.43
N PHE A 640 11.05 14.78 14.64
CA PHE A 640 12.45 14.70 15.10
C PHE A 640 13.04 16.07 15.43
N GLU A 641 12.57 17.11 14.75
CA GLU A 641 13.04 18.49 14.84
C GLU A 641 11.82 19.42 14.92
N THR A 642 11.23 19.54 16.10
CA THR A 642 10.01 20.31 16.33
C THR A 642 10.25 21.79 16.05
N PRO A 643 9.40 22.45 15.23
CA PRO A 643 9.54 23.85 14.89
C PRO A 643 9.61 24.77 16.11
N LEU A 644 10.43 25.82 16.05
CA LEU A 644 10.64 26.78 17.16
C LEU A 644 9.33 27.37 17.71
N VAL A 645 8.37 27.69 16.84
CA VAL A 645 7.08 28.30 17.23
C VAL A 645 6.23 27.35 18.07
N SER A 646 6.35 26.04 17.89
CA SER A 646 5.61 24.99 18.60
C SER A 646 6.49 24.18 19.56
N SER A 647 7.74 24.58 19.77
CA SER A 647 8.77 23.84 20.53
C SER A 647 8.45 23.64 22.01
N GLY A 648 7.57 24.46 22.60
CA GLY A 648 7.10 24.26 23.97
C GLY A 648 6.05 23.15 24.12
N ALA A 649 5.41 22.72 23.03
CA ALA A 649 4.29 21.77 23.08
C ALA A 649 4.70 20.34 23.51
N PRO A 650 5.83 19.76 23.04
CA PRO A 650 6.22 18.41 23.42
C PRO A 650 6.33 18.22 24.93
N GLN A 651 7.07 19.10 25.63
CA GLN A 651 7.25 19.00 27.08
C GLN A 651 5.97 19.36 27.86
N ALA A 652 5.20 20.35 27.37
CA ALA A 652 3.99 20.80 28.06
C ALA A 652 2.83 19.79 27.97
N LEU A 653 2.70 19.11 26.83
CA LEU A 653 1.58 18.19 26.59
C LEU A 653 1.98 16.72 26.79
N GLY A 654 3.25 16.37 26.57
CA GLY A 654 3.76 15.01 26.71
C GLY A 654 3.06 14.00 25.81
N PHE A 655 3.19 12.72 26.16
CA PHE A 655 2.55 11.61 25.45
C PHE A 655 1.02 11.81 25.25
N ASP A 656 0.32 12.39 26.23
CA ASP A 656 -1.11 12.63 26.15
C ASP A 656 -1.51 13.68 25.10
N GLY A 657 -0.59 14.56 24.70
CA GLY A 657 -0.80 15.52 23.62
C GLY A 657 -0.49 15.00 22.22
N PHE A 658 0.00 13.77 22.08
CA PHE A 658 0.52 13.26 20.81
C PHE A 658 -0.51 12.39 20.09
N PHE A 659 -1.22 12.97 19.11
CA PHE A 659 -2.24 12.30 18.29
C PHE A 659 -3.25 11.45 19.09
N LYS A 660 -3.66 11.97 20.25
CA LYS A 660 -4.52 11.26 21.20
C LYS A 660 -5.78 10.74 20.51
N GLY A 661 -5.98 9.43 20.55
CA GLY A 661 -7.04 8.73 19.81
C GLY A 661 -6.49 7.68 18.86
N ALA A 662 -5.37 7.97 18.19
CA ALA A 662 -4.72 7.06 17.26
C ALA A 662 -4.19 5.79 17.96
N TYR A 663 -4.10 4.69 17.22
CA TYR A 663 -3.53 3.42 17.64
C TYR A 663 -2.00 3.40 17.54
N SER A 664 -1.46 4.08 16.53
CA SER A 664 -0.03 4.25 16.33
C SER A 664 0.28 5.55 15.59
N TYR A 665 1.57 5.83 15.44
CA TYR A 665 2.10 6.83 14.53
C TYR A 665 3.22 6.24 13.67
N HIS A 666 3.08 6.34 12.35
CA HIS A 666 4.08 5.97 11.35
C HIS A 666 4.82 7.22 10.86
N PHE A 667 6.14 7.28 11.07
CA PHE A 667 6.93 8.50 10.88
C PHE A 667 7.73 8.59 9.56
N HIS A 668 7.50 7.69 8.60
CA HIS A 668 7.97 7.76 7.20
C HIS A 668 9.49 7.84 6.96
N ASN A 669 10.20 6.73 7.08
CA ASN A 669 11.54 6.57 6.50
C ASN A 669 12.67 7.47 7.07
N PHE A 670 12.48 8.14 8.21
CA PHE A 670 13.53 8.91 8.91
C PHE A 670 14.50 8.02 9.71
N TRP A 671 15.03 6.96 9.07
CA TRP A 671 15.77 5.88 9.76
C TRP A 671 17.14 6.35 10.26
N TRP A 672 17.66 7.45 9.72
CA TRP A 672 18.94 8.06 10.09
C TRP A 672 18.84 9.16 11.16
N LYS A 673 17.63 9.65 11.48
CA LYS A 673 17.46 10.69 12.52
C LYS A 673 17.31 10.03 13.89
N PRO A 674 18.16 10.31 14.88
CA PRO A 674 18.00 9.73 16.21
C PRO A 674 16.71 10.25 16.89
N PHE A 675 16.04 9.42 17.67
CA PHE A 675 14.88 9.84 18.49
C PHE A 675 15.26 10.87 19.57
N ASP A 676 16.47 10.76 20.12
CA ASP A 676 17.06 11.75 21.01
C ASP A 676 18.51 11.96 20.57
N SER A 677 18.77 13.11 19.95
CA SER A 677 20.09 13.45 19.44
C SER A 677 21.10 13.73 20.56
N SER A 678 20.63 14.27 21.70
CA SER A 678 21.46 14.52 22.89
C SER A 678 21.79 13.24 23.64
N ARG A 679 20.85 12.28 23.67
CA ARG A 679 20.98 11.01 24.38
C ARG A 679 20.71 9.83 23.46
N ASN A 680 21.57 9.67 22.45
CA ASN A 680 21.47 8.60 21.46
C ASN A 680 22.03 7.27 21.98
N TYR A 681 21.45 6.79 23.09
CA TYR A 681 21.72 5.53 23.76
C TYR A 681 20.47 5.09 24.54
N PRO A 682 20.36 3.79 24.90
CA PRO A 682 19.27 3.30 25.76
C PRO A 682 19.52 3.74 27.20
N ASP A 683 18.59 4.51 27.76
CA ASP A 683 18.66 5.02 29.14
C ASP A 683 17.58 4.33 29.99
N LEU A 684 17.88 3.14 30.51
CA LEU A 684 16.93 2.28 31.22
C LEU A 684 17.27 2.11 32.71
N GLY A 685 18.13 2.98 33.25
CA GLY A 685 18.53 2.98 34.65
C GLY A 685 19.52 1.87 35.02
N HIS A 686 19.84 1.78 36.32
CA HIS A 686 20.94 0.94 36.85
C HIS A 686 20.90 -0.53 36.43
N ARG A 687 19.71 -1.10 36.18
CA ARG A 687 19.58 -2.51 35.75
C ARG A 687 20.24 -2.78 34.38
N PHE A 688 20.31 -1.77 33.51
CA PHE A 688 20.81 -1.89 32.14
C PHE A 688 22.01 -0.95 31.88
N GLU A 689 22.63 -0.41 32.93
CA GLU A 689 23.69 0.60 32.83
C GLU A 689 24.91 0.14 32.00
N GLN A 690 25.15 -1.17 31.93
CA GLN A 690 26.28 -1.70 31.18
C GLN A 690 26.14 -1.40 29.68
N GLY A 691 24.94 -1.64 29.12
CA GLY A 691 24.64 -1.35 27.71
C GLY A 691 24.75 0.15 27.42
N GLU A 692 24.20 0.97 28.31
CA GLU A 692 24.30 2.42 28.24
C GLU A 692 25.76 2.91 28.20
N ARG A 693 26.60 2.46 29.14
CA ARG A 693 28.02 2.83 29.20
C ARG A 693 28.78 2.43 27.94
N MET A 694 28.52 1.23 27.41
CA MET A 694 29.11 0.77 26.16
C MET A 694 28.73 1.71 24.99
N GLN A 695 27.45 2.06 24.86
CA GLN A 695 26.98 2.94 23.79
C GLN A 695 27.48 4.38 23.94
N ARG A 696 27.50 4.92 25.17
CA ARG A 696 28.04 6.27 25.45
C ARG A 696 29.51 6.37 25.07
N THR A 697 30.30 5.35 25.41
CA THR A 697 31.73 5.29 25.06
C THR A 697 31.90 5.22 23.54
N ALA A 698 31.07 4.43 22.84
CA ALA A 698 31.10 4.34 21.39
C ALA A 698 30.72 5.66 20.70
N THR A 699 29.77 6.41 21.25
CA THR A 699 29.28 7.68 20.67
C THR A 699 30.20 8.87 20.97
N THR A 700 30.74 8.95 22.18
CA THR A 700 31.53 10.13 22.63
C THR A 700 33.04 9.93 22.55
N GLY A 701 33.52 8.69 22.39
CA GLY A 701 34.95 8.36 22.35
C GLY A 701 35.66 8.43 23.71
N HIS A 702 34.95 8.74 24.79
CA HIS A 702 35.49 8.83 26.14
C HIS A 702 34.70 7.95 27.11
N ASN A 703 35.39 7.36 28.10
CA ASN A 703 34.74 6.74 29.26
C ASN A 703 34.05 7.85 30.06
N TYR A 704 32.76 8.07 29.78
CA TYR A 704 31.98 9.11 30.45
C TYR A 704 31.75 8.72 31.91
N ALA A 705 32.42 9.43 32.81
CA ALA A 705 32.27 9.34 34.26
C ALA A 705 31.58 10.59 34.86
N HIS A 706 31.07 11.49 34.02
CA HIS A 706 30.43 12.73 34.45
C HIS A 706 28.90 12.59 34.47
N PRO A 707 28.22 13.17 35.48
CA PRO A 707 26.77 13.14 35.56
C PRO A 707 26.18 13.98 34.42
N ASP A 708 25.05 13.54 33.86
CA ASP A 708 24.33 14.31 32.85
C ASP A 708 23.84 15.63 33.45
N LEU A 709 24.12 16.74 32.78
CA LEU A 709 23.66 18.07 33.18
C LEU A 709 22.48 18.50 32.33
N VAL A 710 21.58 19.30 32.91
CA VAL A 710 20.47 19.93 32.15
C VAL A 710 21.00 20.77 30.98
N ALA A 711 22.22 21.31 31.11
CA ALA A 711 22.89 22.07 30.07
C ALA A 711 23.31 21.23 28.84
N ASP A 712 23.36 19.90 28.98
CA ASP A 712 23.71 18.98 27.88
C ASP A 712 22.49 18.66 26.98
N ASP A 713 21.28 18.91 27.50
CA ASP A 713 20.04 18.68 26.77
C ASP A 713 19.64 19.91 25.93
N LYS A 714 18.93 19.67 24.83
CA LYS A 714 18.23 20.74 24.11
C LYS A 714 17.19 21.38 25.04
N ARG A 715 17.19 22.71 25.13
CA ARG A 715 16.28 23.46 26.02
C ARG A 715 14.81 23.09 25.80
N ASP A 716 14.38 23.14 24.54
CA ASP A 716 13.03 22.74 24.12
C ASP A 716 13.13 21.40 23.40
N LEU A 717 12.65 20.33 24.04
CA LEU A 717 12.78 18.96 23.52
C LEU A 717 11.81 18.71 22.36
N ASP A 718 12.26 17.90 21.40
CA ASP A 718 11.45 17.46 20.26
C ASP A 718 10.42 16.38 20.67
N TRP A 719 9.36 16.21 19.87
CA TRP A 719 8.33 15.18 20.11
C TRP A 719 8.94 13.78 20.23
N SER A 720 9.79 13.39 19.29
CA SER A 720 10.52 12.11 19.33
C SER A 720 11.30 11.90 20.63
N THR A 721 11.95 12.95 21.13
CA THR A 721 12.73 12.92 22.38
C THR A 721 11.82 12.74 23.59
N VAL A 722 10.73 13.51 23.67
CA VAL A 722 9.76 13.39 24.76
C VAL A 722 9.12 12.00 24.79
N LEU A 723 8.77 11.43 23.65
CA LEU A 723 8.21 10.08 23.58
C LEU A 723 9.23 9.01 23.99
N LYS A 724 10.47 9.04 23.45
CA LYS A 724 11.54 8.10 23.85
C LYS A 724 11.75 8.14 25.37
N ARG A 725 12.00 9.33 25.93
CA ARG A 725 12.25 9.49 27.38
C ARG A 725 11.05 9.08 28.22
N THR A 726 9.82 9.28 27.73
CA THR A 726 8.60 8.81 28.40
C THR A 726 8.53 7.29 28.47
N PHE A 727 8.82 6.59 27.39
CA PHE A 727 8.81 5.13 27.38
C PHE A 727 9.93 4.55 28.25
N GLU A 728 11.11 5.15 28.20
CA GLU A 728 12.25 4.76 29.05
C GLU A 728 11.96 4.95 30.53
N ALA A 729 11.33 6.06 30.92
CA ALA A 729 10.93 6.33 32.31
C ALA A 729 9.99 5.26 32.89
N TYR A 730 9.16 4.61 32.06
CA TYR A 730 8.33 3.48 32.50
C TYR A 730 9.17 2.25 32.88
N VAL A 731 10.16 1.91 32.06
CA VAL A 731 11.06 0.77 32.34
C VAL A 731 11.99 1.06 33.52
N ARG A 732 12.39 2.33 33.71
CA ARG A 732 13.11 2.80 34.90
C ARG A 732 12.29 2.74 36.19
N GLY A 733 10.95 2.65 36.09
CA GLY A 733 10.06 2.71 37.25
C GLY A 733 9.93 4.12 37.83
N GLU A 734 10.07 5.14 37.00
CA GLU A 734 9.86 6.56 37.37
C GLU A 734 8.41 7.00 37.14
N ARG A 735 7.70 6.30 36.24
CA ARG A 735 6.29 6.54 35.94
C ARG A 735 5.58 5.23 35.61
N PRO A 736 4.23 5.17 35.74
CA PRO A 736 3.47 4.07 35.17
C PRO A 736 3.36 4.21 33.65
N ASN A 737 2.86 3.14 33.03
CA ASN A 737 2.48 3.11 31.62
C ASN A 737 1.27 4.03 31.33
N MET A 738 0.80 4.06 30.08
CA MET A 738 -0.33 4.92 29.67
C MET A 738 -1.61 4.72 30.51
N TYR A 739 -1.80 3.52 31.07
CA TYR A 739 -3.01 3.11 31.80
C TYR A 739 -2.82 3.11 33.33
N GLY A 740 -1.74 3.70 33.83
CA GLY A 740 -1.49 3.82 35.28
C GLY A 740 -0.86 2.59 35.92
N GLU A 741 -0.35 1.64 35.14
CA GLU A 741 0.24 0.40 35.66
C GLU A 741 1.78 0.51 35.75
N TRP A 742 2.34 0.09 36.88
CA TRP A 742 3.79 0.12 37.13
C TRP A 742 4.45 -1.19 36.73
N LEU A 743 5.61 -1.13 36.06
CA LEU A 743 6.43 -2.30 35.80
C LEU A 743 6.90 -2.92 37.12
N LYS A 744 6.62 -4.20 37.31
CA LYS A 744 7.24 -5.02 38.37
C LYS A 744 8.37 -5.85 37.77
N TRP A 745 9.53 -5.80 38.40
CA TRP A 745 10.75 -6.49 37.95
C TRP A 745 10.86 -7.91 38.47
#